data_AF-A0A3M2SGB7-F1
#
_entry.id   AF-A0A3M2SGB7-F1
#
_cell.length_a   1.000
_cell.length_b   1.000
_cell.length_c   1.000
_cell.angle_alpha   90.00
_cell.angle_beta   90.00
_cell.angle_gamma   90.00
#
_symmetry.space_group_name_H-M   'P 1'
#
loop_
_entity.id
_entity.type
_entity.pdbx_description
1 polymer ?
#
loop_
_entity_poly.entity_id
_entity_poly.type
_entity_poly.pdbx_seq_one_letter_code
_entity_poly.pdbx_strand_id
1 'polypeptide(L)'
;MADADLVQSFNSGIQPGLHIPYTQVHVLLIHWDVNDLQGVEEEVQRLRDVFQAKYNYNSVIFRIPTDKSCRIRLNKEILGFVENQSQRDGLIIVYYAGHCGPGDHGQAEWAAFEDQKQPKLSWNEGQQLLFSAPGDVLLILDCCNASLIALGSKDEGSRFELIAASAKDGRTPVPGTKSFTTTLTKLLKLHADEGISSENLSSELREHRKITETPVFHNFVRKSPTSIRLQRLNEENRFMEKPSSYLWFRVSLSGDVTGTQIAEWLKSAPPKHATAVRIEAIVSRARRIQEAFPKGSVFQELSQAAREEIERRMRGLDTVMAAAAQYAKESTTIPASEKADAIHRSFDEIEETVSTVCTAIETPLLLEDTATRDPNSPQDMAADGKTPPLLAAADVGAALDLRQAILNEEACLYTVEISYKTIMFKTAKSRGGTSNHSRFKYGTLAGQPVIMETYEYKEAKDFSGQPQPQTLHQARRITGLLRHPKRTGFHILPCAGFFWNRGTRNEMGLVFNLPPTFEYGDGSGVETLLELYKMHKLVPLGHRIHLAWAMTAAIEHFHRVGWVHKSIRSNNIAFAAMPKISLTRESSDGEDENSSSPNLGDFDLSNPLLFGFEYSRAGDAATYLEEDHSRANNLYRVPERWNKPAARFKKSHDVYSLGVVLFEIALWKDVESALKSFKYDPNEIAPSKVTQVLKDKCVKSLPHQVGAVFARCILTCLDFEARTKGLSEYETQRYFQKNIVEPMGRAVRRI
;
A
#
# COMPACT_ATOMS: atom_id res chain seq x y z
N MET A 1 -3.50 -18.05 -3.11
CA MET A 1 -2.96 -16.69 -3.21
C MET A 1 -3.13 -16.04 -1.85
N ALA A 2 -2.05 -15.54 -1.26
CA ALA A 2 -2.04 -15.02 0.09
C ALA A 2 -2.73 -13.65 0.15
N ASP A 3 -3.64 -13.44 1.11
CA ASP A 3 -4.35 -12.17 1.33
C ASP A 3 -3.42 -10.95 1.44
N ALA A 4 -2.16 -11.14 1.87
CA ALA A 4 -1.18 -10.06 1.99
C ALA A 4 -0.67 -9.54 0.64
N ASP A 5 -0.52 -10.40 -0.38
CA ASP A 5 -0.08 -10.01 -1.73
C ASP A 5 -1.20 -9.29 -2.49
N LEU A 6 -2.46 -9.69 -2.24
CA LEU A 6 -3.64 -9.01 -2.74
C LEU A 6 -3.78 -7.63 -2.08
N VAL A 7 -3.66 -7.53 -0.76
CA VAL A 7 -3.74 -6.25 -0.04
C VAL A 7 -2.57 -5.33 -0.37
N GLN A 8 -1.36 -5.85 -0.60
CA GLN A 8 -0.21 -5.04 -1.00
C GLN A 8 -0.29 -4.61 -2.47
N SER A 9 -0.73 -5.48 -3.38
CA SER A 9 -1.07 -5.12 -4.77
C SER A 9 -2.24 -4.13 -4.87
N PHE A 10 -3.16 -4.18 -3.90
CA PHE A 10 -4.29 -3.28 -3.78
C PHE A 10 -3.89 -1.93 -3.15
N ASN A 11 -2.96 -1.93 -2.19
CA ASN A 11 -2.42 -0.72 -1.56
C ASN A 11 -1.39 0.00 -2.46
N SER A 12 -0.61 -0.73 -3.27
CA SER A 12 0.35 -0.14 -4.21
C SER A 12 -0.31 0.40 -5.48
N GLY A 13 -1.50 -0.09 -5.83
CA GLY A 13 -2.32 0.42 -6.92
C GLY A 13 -3.15 1.67 -6.58
N ILE A 14 -3.15 2.11 -5.30
CA ILE A 14 -4.00 3.21 -4.83
C ILE A 14 -3.13 4.26 -4.14
N GLN A 15 -2.70 5.25 -4.91
CA GLN A 15 -2.15 6.50 -4.39
C GLN A 15 -3.16 7.21 -3.46
N PRO A 16 -2.67 8.02 -2.49
CA PRO A 16 -3.51 8.64 -1.47
C PRO A 16 -4.45 9.67 -2.11
N GLY A 17 -5.76 9.39 -2.04
CA GLY A 17 -6.81 10.29 -2.52
C GLY A 17 -7.67 9.76 -3.67
N LEU A 18 -7.82 8.43 -3.84
CA LEU A 18 -8.72 7.93 -4.87
C LEU A 18 -10.19 8.29 -4.56
N HIS A 19 -10.67 9.34 -5.22
CA HIS A 19 -11.96 9.26 -5.88
C HIS A 19 -12.00 7.93 -6.64
N ILE A 20 -12.87 7.01 -6.23
CA ILE A 20 -13.12 5.80 -7.02
C ILE A 20 -13.56 6.29 -8.40
N PRO A 21 -12.82 5.96 -9.49
CA PRO A 21 -13.23 6.30 -10.83
C PRO A 21 -14.63 5.74 -11.08
N TYR A 22 -15.53 6.55 -11.63
CA TYR A 22 -16.82 6.04 -12.06
C TYR A 22 -16.61 4.92 -13.07
N THR A 23 -17.38 3.83 -12.95
CA THR A 23 -17.35 2.73 -13.91
C THR A 23 -18.02 3.10 -15.23
N GLN A 24 -18.96 4.05 -15.17
CA GLN A 24 -19.65 4.64 -16.30
C GLN A 24 -20.02 6.10 -16.03
N VAL A 25 -19.95 6.93 -17.07
CA VAL A 25 -20.41 8.32 -17.01
C VAL A 25 -21.30 8.59 -18.21
N HIS A 26 -22.49 9.10 -17.93
CA HIS A 26 -23.49 9.43 -18.93
C HIS A 26 -23.79 10.93 -18.90
N VAL A 27 -23.64 11.58 -20.05
CA VAL A 27 -23.85 13.02 -20.20
C VAL A 27 -25.08 13.25 -21.07
N LEU A 28 -26.08 13.94 -20.52
CA LEU A 28 -27.24 14.42 -21.23
C LEU A 28 -27.09 15.92 -21.46
N LEU A 29 -26.82 16.33 -22.71
CA LEU A 29 -26.73 17.73 -23.09
C LEU A 29 -28.05 18.19 -23.71
N ILE A 30 -28.66 19.23 -23.13
CA ILE A 30 -30.02 19.66 -23.43
C ILE A 30 -30.00 21.09 -23.97
N HIS A 31 -30.68 21.31 -25.09
CA HIS A 31 -31.06 22.63 -25.57
C HIS A 31 -32.37 22.54 -26.37
N TRP A 32 -32.95 23.67 -26.73
CA TRP A 32 -34.16 23.71 -27.56
C TRP A 32 -33.83 23.45 -29.03
N ASP A 33 -34.69 22.68 -29.71
CA ASP A 33 -34.58 22.34 -31.14
C ASP A 33 -34.66 23.60 -32.03
N VAL A 34 -35.51 24.54 -31.64
CA VAL A 34 -35.60 25.89 -32.24
C VAL A 34 -35.47 26.91 -31.12
N ASN A 35 -34.56 27.86 -31.27
CA ASN A 35 -34.31 28.95 -30.31
C ASN A 35 -33.73 30.18 -31.02
N ASP A 36 -33.67 31.32 -30.32
CA ASP A 36 -33.13 32.60 -30.80
C ASP A 36 -31.64 32.82 -30.46
N LEU A 37 -30.98 31.85 -29.81
CA LEU A 37 -29.58 31.93 -29.42
C LEU A 37 -28.69 31.33 -30.52
N GLN A 38 -28.15 32.19 -31.39
CA GLN A 38 -27.23 31.77 -32.44
C GLN A 38 -25.95 31.13 -31.84
N GLY A 39 -25.63 29.90 -32.26
CA GLY A 39 -24.39 29.21 -31.87
C GLY A 39 -24.50 28.24 -30.68
N VAL A 40 -25.68 28.08 -30.05
CA VAL A 40 -25.86 27.12 -28.94
C VAL A 40 -25.55 25.68 -29.38
N GLU A 41 -26.09 25.25 -30.52
CA GLU A 41 -25.86 23.90 -31.05
C GLU A 41 -24.35 23.64 -31.25
N GLU A 42 -23.60 24.61 -31.79
CA GLU A 42 -22.15 24.47 -31.99
C GLU A 42 -21.39 24.36 -30.66
N GLU A 43 -21.78 25.11 -29.64
CA GLU A 43 -21.17 25.04 -28.31
C GLU A 43 -21.46 23.71 -27.62
N VAL A 44 -22.71 23.24 -27.67
CA VAL A 44 -23.13 21.95 -27.13
C VAL A 44 -22.40 20.81 -27.84
N GLN A 45 -22.28 20.89 -29.17
CA GLN A 45 -21.57 19.92 -29.98
C GLN A 45 -20.08 19.85 -29.62
N ARG A 46 -19.42 21.01 -29.46
CA ARG A 46 -18.02 21.08 -29.01
C ARG A 46 -17.82 20.50 -27.61
N LEU A 47 -18.76 20.74 -26.69
CA LEU A 47 -18.71 20.19 -25.34
C LEU A 47 -18.90 18.66 -25.35
N ARG A 48 -19.86 18.15 -26.13
CA ARG A 48 -20.06 16.72 -26.35
C ARG A 48 -18.79 16.05 -26.86
N ASP A 49 -18.12 16.66 -27.85
CA ASP A 49 -16.92 16.10 -28.45
C ASP A 49 -15.76 16.00 -27.44
N VAL A 50 -15.67 16.93 -26.48
CA VAL A 50 -14.71 16.81 -25.36
C VAL A 50 -15.06 15.65 -24.45
N PHE A 51 -16.33 15.53 -24.02
CA PHE A 51 -16.74 14.43 -23.16
C PHE A 51 -16.54 13.06 -23.82
N GLN A 52 -16.81 12.94 -25.12
CA GLN A 52 -16.59 11.69 -25.86
C GLN A 52 -15.11 11.42 -26.12
N ALA A 53 -14.37 12.35 -26.73
CA ALA A 53 -13.03 12.09 -27.24
C ALA A 53 -11.90 12.22 -26.20
N LYS A 54 -12.11 13.01 -25.15
CA LYS A 54 -11.10 13.23 -24.10
C LYS A 54 -11.42 12.49 -22.81
N TYR A 55 -12.70 12.38 -22.47
CA TYR A 55 -13.13 11.75 -21.22
C TYR A 55 -13.71 10.34 -21.40
N ASN A 56 -13.96 9.90 -22.64
CA ASN A 56 -14.58 8.60 -22.96
C ASN A 56 -15.96 8.41 -22.32
N TYR A 57 -16.72 9.50 -22.14
CA TYR A 57 -18.07 9.48 -21.56
C TYR A 57 -19.14 9.22 -22.62
N ASN A 58 -20.18 8.47 -22.26
CA ASN A 58 -21.33 8.29 -23.13
C ASN A 58 -22.18 9.57 -23.11
N SER A 59 -22.12 10.35 -24.19
CA SER A 59 -22.71 11.68 -24.24
C SER A 59 -23.77 11.77 -25.34
N VAL A 60 -24.98 12.19 -24.99
CA VAL A 60 -26.13 12.31 -25.90
C VAL A 60 -26.65 13.75 -25.87
N ILE A 61 -27.05 14.26 -27.03
CA ILE A 61 -27.71 15.56 -27.16
C ILE A 61 -29.22 15.32 -27.28
N PHE A 62 -29.99 15.96 -26.41
CA PHE A 62 -31.45 15.98 -26.47
C PHE A 62 -31.95 17.37 -26.84
N ARG A 63 -32.69 17.45 -27.94
CA ARG A 63 -33.31 18.68 -28.42
C ARG A 63 -34.76 18.73 -27.94
N ILE A 64 -35.08 19.73 -27.12
CA ILE A 64 -36.44 19.93 -26.62
C ILE A 64 -37.31 20.41 -27.80
N PRO A 65 -38.38 19.69 -28.19
CA PRO A 65 -39.25 20.12 -29.27
C PRO A 65 -40.01 21.37 -28.87
N THR A 66 -40.39 22.21 -29.82
CA THR A 66 -41.14 23.43 -29.53
C THR A 66 -42.65 23.25 -29.47
N ASP A 67 -43.14 22.04 -29.72
CA ASP A 67 -44.55 21.70 -29.65
C ASP A 67 -45.03 21.42 -28.20
N LYS A 68 -46.33 21.16 -28.04
CA LYS A 68 -46.97 20.92 -26.73
C LYS A 68 -46.46 19.67 -25.99
N SER A 69 -45.70 18.80 -26.64
CA SER A 69 -45.10 17.60 -26.04
C SER A 69 -43.78 17.88 -25.31
N CYS A 70 -43.22 19.10 -25.41
CA CYS A 70 -41.93 19.49 -24.81
C CYS A 70 -41.72 18.96 -23.38
N ARG A 71 -42.68 19.20 -22.48
CA ARG A 71 -42.65 18.73 -21.08
C ARG A 71 -42.58 17.20 -20.99
N ILE A 72 -43.49 16.50 -21.68
CA ILE A 72 -43.59 15.04 -21.62
C ILE A 72 -42.31 14.41 -22.19
N ARG A 73 -41.79 14.95 -23.29
CA ARG A 73 -40.61 14.42 -23.95
C ARG A 73 -39.35 14.63 -23.11
N LEU A 74 -39.19 15.81 -22.50
CA LEU A 74 -38.08 16.08 -21.59
C LEU A 74 -38.11 15.16 -20.35
N ASN A 75 -39.25 15.06 -19.68
CA ASN A 75 -39.38 14.21 -18.49
C ASN A 75 -39.16 12.73 -18.84
N LYS A 76 -39.63 12.26 -20.01
CA LYS A 76 -39.37 10.90 -20.49
C LYS A 76 -37.89 10.65 -20.74
N GLU A 77 -37.17 11.61 -21.31
CA GLU A 77 -35.73 11.49 -21.54
C GLU A 77 -34.95 11.42 -20.23
N ILE A 78 -35.26 12.31 -19.27
CA ILE A 78 -34.63 12.33 -17.95
C ILE A 78 -34.91 11.04 -17.19
N LEU A 79 -36.17 10.59 -17.18
CA LEU A 79 -36.54 9.32 -16.56
C LEU A 79 -35.80 8.15 -17.19
N GLY A 80 -35.70 8.12 -18.53
CA GLY A 80 -34.93 7.11 -19.24
C GLY A 80 -33.44 7.11 -18.88
N PHE A 81 -32.85 8.27 -18.65
CA PHE A 81 -31.46 8.39 -18.16
C PHE A 81 -31.33 7.87 -16.72
N VAL A 82 -32.26 8.20 -15.83
CA VAL A 82 -32.23 7.73 -14.44
C VAL A 82 -32.44 6.22 -14.37
N GLU A 83 -33.40 5.66 -15.10
CA GLU A 83 -33.72 4.22 -15.08
C GLU A 83 -32.64 3.36 -15.73
N ASN A 84 -32.10 3.78 -16.87
CA ASN A 84 -31.22 2.91 -17.67
C ASN A 84 -29.73 3.18 -17.46
N GLN A 85 -29.37 4.37 -16.98
CA GLN A 85 -27.98 4.83 -16.95
C GLN A 85 -27.48 5.18 -15.53
N SER A 86 -28.36 5.21 -14.52
CA SER A 86 -27.96 5.45 -13.13
C SER A 86 -27.64 4.15 -12.40
N GLN A 87 -26.37 3.98 -12.00
CA GLN A 87 -25.90 2.91 -11.12
C GLN A 87 -25.16 3.53 -9.94
N ARG A 88 -25.05 2.84 -8.80
CA ARG A 88 -24.45 3.40 -7.56
C ARG A 88 -23.01 3.88 -7.72
N ASP A 89 -22.27 3.30 -8.66
CA ASP A 89 -20.88 3.58 -9.02
C ASP A 89 -20.73 4.37 -10.33
N GLY A 90 -21.84 4.90 -10.85
CA GLY A 90 -21.88 5.73 -12.06
C GLY A 90 -22.16 7.21 -11.77
N LEU A 91 -21.84 8.06 -12.76
CA LEU A 91 -22.14 9.50 -12.75
C LEU A 91 -23.10 9.85 -13.88
N ILE A 92 -24.15 10.61 -13.55
CA ILE A 92 -24.99 11.31 -14.53
C ILE A 92 -24.61 12.79 -14.53
N ILE A 93 -24.30 13.32 -15.70
CA ILE A 93 -24.11 14.75 -15.93
C ILE A 93 -25.28 15.25 -16.77
N VAL A 94 -26.04 16.22 -16.26
CA VAL A 94 -27.07 16.91 -17.05
C VAL A 94 -26.61 18.33 -17.30
N TYR A 95 -26.45 18.66 -18.58
CA TYR A 95 -26.09 19.97 -19.04
C TYR A 95 -27.29 20.62 -19.73
N TYR A 96 -27.59 21.89 -19.44
CA TYR A 96 -28.60 22.68 -20.17
C TYR A 96 -28.04 24.01 -20.65
N ALA A 97 -28.36 24.37 -21.90
CA ALA A 97 -28.15 25.71 -22.45
C ALA A 97 -29.43 26.30 -23.03
N GLY A 98 -29.76 27.52 -22.63
CA GLY A 98 -30.92 28.24 -23.13
C GLY A 98 -31.41 29.35 -22.20
N HIS A 99 -32.61 29.85 -22.45
CA HIS A 99 -33.22 30.86 -21.59
C HIS A 99 -33.84 30.21 -20.35
N CYS A 100 -33.65 30.86 -19.19
CA CYS A 100 -34.31 30.46 -17.96
C CYS A 100 -34.79 31.71 -17.19
N GLY A 101 -36.04 31.66 -16.76
CA GLY A 101 -36.71 32.73 -16.02
C GLY A 101 -37.45 32.19 -14.80
N PRO A 102 -37.83 33.06 -13.85
CA PRO A 102 -38.71 32.66 -12.76
C PRO A 102 -40.13 32.44 -13.29
N GLY A 103 -40.67 31.23 -13.09
CA GLY A 103 -42.08 30.94 -13.35
C GLY A 103 -43.02 31.54 -12.30
N ASP A 104 -44.32 31.31 -12.46
CA ASP A 104 -45.40 31.90 -11.63
C ASP A 104 -45.27 31.62 -10.11
N HIS A 105 -44.51 30.60 -9.74
CA HIS A 105 -44.24 30.19 -8.36
C HIS A 105 -42.76 30.37 -7.94
N GLY A 106 -41.98 31.14 -8.70
CA GLY A 106 -40.56 31.41 -8.42
C GLY A 106 -39.59 30.25 -8.70
N GLN A 107 -40.07 29.21 -9.39
CA GLN A 107 -39.27 28.06 -9.83
C GLN A 107 -38.63 28.33 -11.20
N ALA A 108 -37.55 27.63 -11.57
CA ALA A 108 -36.96 27.74 -12.89
C ALA A 108 -37.92 27.29 -14.01
N GLU A 109 -38.24 28.19 -14.93
CA GLU A 109 -38.88 27.89 -16.22
C GLU A 109 -37.86 28.03 -17.34
N TRP A 110 -37.67 26.96 -18.12
CA TRP A 110 -36.86 26.96 -19.32
C TRP A 110 -37.70 27.41 -20.52
N ALA A 111 -37.12 28.25 -21.38
CA ALA A 111 -37.81 28.84 -22.53
C ALA A 111 -36.97 28.77 -23.81
N ALA A 112 -37.64 28.64 -24.96
CA ALA A 112 -37.00 28.59 -26.27
C ALA A 112 -36.55 29.97 -26.78
N PHE A 113 -37.23 31.04 -26.37
CA PHE A 113 -37.04 32.41 -26.88
C PHE A 113 -37.00 33.44 -25.73
N GLU A 114 -36.25 34.53 -25.90
CA GLU A 114 -36.07 35.59 -24.90
C GLU A 114 -37.38 36.33 -24.58
N ASP A 115 -38.27 36.46 -25.57
CA ASP A 115 -39.54 37.21 -25.45
C ASP A 115 -40.64 36.48 -24.65
N GLN A 116 -40.30 35.35 -24.01
CA GLN A 116 -41.20 34.48 -23.23
C GLN A 116 -42.45 34.01 -24.01
N LYS A 117 -42.50 34.17 -25.34
CA LYS A 117 -43.57 33.56 -26.14
C LYS A 117 -43.29 32.06 -26.20
N GLN A 118 -44.31 31.28 -25.82
CA GLN A 118 -44.28 29.82 -25.76
C GLN A 118 -43.50 29.21 -26.95
N PRO A 119 -42.73 28.15 -26.73
CA PRO A 119 -42.85 27.17 -25.65
C PRO A 119 -41.97 27.43 -24.41
N LYS A 120 -42.54 27.14 -23.24
CA LYS A 120 -41.88 27.18 -21.92
C LYS A 120 -42.22 25.92 -21.13
N LEU A 121 -41.33 25.49 -20.24
CA LEU A 121 -41.57 24.34 -19.35
C LEU A 121 -40.98 24.58 -17.96
N SER A 122 -41.59 23.98 -16.94
CA SER A 122 -41.06 23.99 -15.57
C SER A 122 -39.99 22.91 -15.41
N TRP A 123 -38.79 23.30 -14.95
CA TRP A 123 -37.67 22.38 -14.74
C TRP A 123 -37.84 21.51 -13.47
N ASN A 124 -38.66 21.95 -12.52
CA ASN A 124 -38.78 21.33 -11.21
C ASN A 124 -39.12 19.83 -11.27
N GLU A 125 -40.03 19.42 -12.17
CA GLU A 125 -40.41 18.00 -12.33
C GLU A 125 -39.22 17.13 -12.76
N GLY A 126 -38.45 17.58 -13.76
CA GLY A 126 -37.25 16.89 -14.23
C GLY A 126 -36.17 16.82 -13.15
N GLN A 127 -36.03 17.88 -12.37
CA GLN A 127 -35.08 17.94 -11.26
C GLN A 127 -35.39 16.90 -10.15
N GLN A 128 -36.67 16.71 -9.79
CA GLN A 128 -37.07 15.73 -8.78
C GLN A 128 -36.76 14.28 -9.21
N LEU A 129 -36.87 13.99 -10.50
CA LEU A 129 -36.49 12.69 -11.05
C LEU A 129 -34.98 12.41 -10.85
N LEU A 130 -34.13 13.44 -11.00
CA LEU A 130 -32.69 13.30 -10.81
C LEU A 130 -32.29 13.09 -9.34
N PHE A 131 -33.06 13.60 -8.37
CA PHE A 131 -32.82 13.29 -6.95
C PHE A 131 -33.05 11.81 -6.62
N SER A 132 -33.88 11.13 -7.42
CA SER A 132 -34.17 9.70 -7.25
C SER A 132 -33.09 8.78 -7.85
N ALA A 133 -32.04 9.34 -8.45
CA ALA A 133 -30.99 8.57 -9.10
C ALA A 133 -30.08 7.87 -8.06
N PRO A 134 -29.84 6.55 -8.16
CA PRO A 134 -28.99 5.81 -7.22
C PRO A 134 -27.51 6.24 -7.25
N GLY A 135 -27.00 6.63 -8.42
CA GLY A 135 -25.62 7.11 -8.63
C GLY A 135 -25.45 8.60 -8.45
N ASP A 136 -24.24 9.13 -8.62
CA ASP A 136 -23.94 10.56 -8.48
C ASP A 136 -24.53 11.41 -9.61
N VAL A 137 -24.88 12.66 -9.30
CA VAL A 137 -25.48 13.59 -10.27
C VAL A 137 -24.76 14.94 -10.23
N LEU A 138 -24.28 15.38 -11.39
CA LEU A 138 -23.74 16.71 -11.61
C LEU A 138 -24.65 17.50 -12.57
N LEU A 139 -25.22 18.60 -12.10
CA LEU A 139 -25.95 19.55 -12.93
C LEU A 139 -25.02 20.67 -13.38
N ILE A 140 -25.02 20.97 -14.68
CA ILE A 140 -24.31 22.12 -15.26
C ILE A 140 -25.31 22.96 -16.05
N LEU A 141 -25.60 24.18 -15.60
CA LEU A 141 -26.67 25.00 -16.18
C LEU A 141 -26.09 26.31 -16.76
N ASP A 142 -26.09 26.43 -18.09
CA ASP A 142 -25.73 27.64 -18.83
C ASP A 142 -26.99 28.41 -19.24
N CYS A 143 -27.62 29.06 -18.26
CA CYS A 143 -28.81 29.87 -18.46
C CYS A 143 -28.90 31.03 -17.45
N CYS A 144 -29.73 32.03 -17.76
CA CYS A 144 -30.08 33.10 -16.81
C CYS A 144 -30.82 32.51 -15.61
N ASN A 145 -30.65 33.05 -14.40
CA ASN A 145 -31.30 32.51 -13.19
C ASN A 145 -31.00 31.02 -12.91
N ALA A 146 -29.86 30.50 -13.36
CA ALA A 146 -29.49 29.08 -13.28
C ALA A 146 -29.44 28.51 -11.85
N SER A 147 -29.48 29.36 -10.82
CA SER A 147 -29.52 28.96 -9.40
C SER A 147 -30.93 28.80 -8.81
N LEU A 148 -32.01 29.01 -9.59
CA LEU A 148 -33.40 28.77 -9.18
C LEU A 148 -33.70 27.25 -9.15
N ILE A 149 -33.17 26.55 -8.15
CA ILE A 149 -33.27 25.09 -8.00
C ILE A 149 -34.16 24.75 -6.80
N ALA A 150 -35.02 23.74 -6.95
CA ALA A 150 -35.87 23.25 -5.86
C ALA A 150 -35.04 22.44 -4.84
N LEU A 151 -35.33 22.58 -3.54
CA LEU A 151 -34.69 21.74 -2.52
C LEU A 151 -35.19 20.29 -2.66
N GLY A 152 -34.28 19.32 -2.50
CA GLY A 152 -34.58 17.89 -2.49
C GLY A 152 -33.58 17.13 -1.61
N SER A 153 -33.85 15.84 -1.40
CA SER A 153 -33.03 14.95 -0.59
C SER A 153 -32.58 13.74 -1.42
N LYS A 154 -31.37 13.27 -1.16
CA LYS A 154 -30.80 12.05 -1.76
C LYS A 154 -30.51 11.02 -0.66
N ASP A 155 -30.44 9.74 -1.03
CA ASP A 155 -30.01 8.65 -0.15
C ASP A 155 -28.60 8.88 0.43
N GLU A 156 -28.35 8.39 1.64
CA GLU A 156 -27.05 8.54 2.31
C GLU A 156 -25.95 7.81 1.51
N GLY A 157 -25.00 8.57 0.96
CA GLY A 157 -23.84 8.07 0.22
C GLY A 157 -23.71 8.58 -1.22
N SER A 158 -24.78 9.10 -1.82
CA SER A 158 -24.75 9.61 -3.20
C SER A 158 -24.70 11.16 -3.22
N ARG A 159 -24.06 11.74 -4.23
CA ARG A 159 -23.78 13.18 -4.37
C ARG A 159 -24.68 13.87 -5.39
N PHE A 160 -25.05 15.11 -5.11
CA PHE A 160 -25.82 15.94 -6.03
C PHE A 160 -25.24 17.36 -6.00
N GLU A 161 -24.60 17.76 -7.10
CA GLU A 161 -23.86 19.01 -7.20
C GLU A 161 -24.31 19.82 -8.41
N LEU A 162 -24.19 21.14 -8.31
CA LEU A 162 -24.57 22.10 -9.35
C LEU A 162 -23.42 23.06 -9.65
N ILE A 163 -23.18 23.30 -10.93
CA ILE A 163 -22.44 24.44 -11.45
C ILE A 163 -23.39 25.26 -12.33
N ALA A 164 -23.78 26.44 -11.86
CA ALA A 164 -24.65 27.37 -12.57
C ALA A 164 -23.85 28.54 -13.13
N ALA A 165 -24.09 28.90 -14.39
CA ALA A 165 -23.37 29.98 -15.09
C ALA A 165 -23.68 31.39 -14.53
N SER A 166 -24.86 31.57 -13.91
CA SER A 166 -25.28 32.84 -13.31
C SER A 166 -26.00 32.65 -11.96
N ALA A 167 -25.85 33.63 -11.08
CA ALA A 167 -26.64 33.74 -9.85
C ALA A 167 -28.09 34.15 -10.15
N LYS A 168 -28.94 34.18 -9.11
CA LYS A 168 -30.31 34.67 -9.22
C LYS A 168 -30.31 36.10 -9.76
N ASP A 169 -31.18 36.39 -10.72
CA ASP A 169 -31.32 37.67 -11.43
C ASP A 169 -30.14 38.05 -12.35
N GLY A 170 -29.17 37.14 -12.57
CA GLY A 170 -28.04 37.32 -13.49
C GLY A 170 -28.37 36.96 -14.95
N ARG A 171 -27.66 37.59 -15.90
CA ARG A 171 -27.78 37.32 -17.35
C ARG A 171 -26.48 36.73 -17.91
N THR A 172 -26.55 35.61 -18.61
CA THR A 172 -25.36 35.02 -19.25
C THR A 172 -25.08 35.65 -20.62
N PRO A 173 -23.81 35.74 -21.05
CA PRO A 173 -23.48 36.12 -22.42
C PRO A 173 -24.05 35.12 -23.44
N VAL A 174 -24.43 35.62 -24.62
CA VAL A 174 -24.80 34.76 -25.76
C VAL A 174 -23.64 33.84 -26.17
N PRO A 175 -23.91 32.71 -26.85
CA PRO A 175 -22.87 31.81 -27.33
C PRO A 175 -21.75 32.54 -28.09
N GLY A 176 -20.51 32.14 -27.84
CA GLY A 176 -19.33 32.78 -28.42
C GLY A 176 -18.10 32.72 -27.53
N THR A 177 -17.07 33.48 -27.88
CA THR A 177 -15.72 33.37 -27.27
C THR A 177 -15.65 33.71 -25.78
N LYS A 178 -16.69 34.35 -25.23
CA LYS A 178 -16.84 34.76 -23.83
C LYS A 178 -17.96 34.01 -23.09
N SER A 179 -18.62 33.03 -23.73
CA SER A 179 -19.67 32.25 -23.08
C SER A 179 -19.10 31.37 -21.97
N PHE A 180 -19.97 31.01 -21.03
CA PHE A 180 -19.65 30.06 -19.97
C PHE A 180 -19.22 28.71 -20.58
N THR A 181 -20.00 28.21 -21.55
CA THR A 181 -19.74 26.91 -22.19
C THR A 181 -18.43 26.86 -22.97
N THR A 182 -18.06 27.94 -23.66
CA THR A 182 -16.76 28.02 -24.33
C THR A 182 -15.59 27.96 -23.33
N THR A 183 -15.76 28.54 -22.14
CA THR A 183 -14.73 28.51 -21.08
C THR A 183 -14.68 27.16 -20.39
N LEU A 184 -15.84 26.60 -20.03
CA LEU A 184 -15.98 25.24 -19.48
C LEU A 184 -15.31 24.20 -20.39
N THR A 185 -15.58 24.26 -21.69
CA THR A 185 -14.99 23.35 -22.68
C THR A 185 -13.45 23.44 -22.70
N LYS A 186 -12.87 24.62 -22.47
CA LYS A 186 -11.41 24.80 -22.44
C LYS A 186 -10.79 24.23 -21.16
N LEU A 187 -11.41 24.48 -20.01
CA LEU A 187 -10.94 23.95 -18.73
C LEU A 187 -11.02 22.42 -18.71
N LEU A 188 -12.12 21.83 -19.19
CA LEU A 188 -12.22 20.38 -19.34
C LEU A 188 -11.15 19.81 -20.28
N LYS A 189 -10.78 20.52 -21.36
CA LYS A 189 -9.65 20.07 -22.20
C LYS A 189 -8.31 20.14 -21.47
N LEU A 190 -8.10 21.16 -20.65
CA LEU A 190 -6.86 21.37 -19.89
C LEU A 190 -6.66 20.26 -18.85
N HIS A 191 -7.72 19.89 -18.14
CA HIS A 191 -7.68 18.89 -17.07
C HIS A 191 -8.12 17.48 -17.51
N ALA A 192 -8.05 17.17 -18.80
CA ALA A 192 -8.47 15.86 -19.31
C ALA A 192 -7.61 14.71 -18.78
N ASP A 193 -6.30 14.93 -18.64
CA ASP A 193 -5.34 13.90 -18.26
C ASP A 193 -5.27 13.70 -16.73
N GLU A 194 -5.27 14.79 -15.96
CA GLU A 194 -5.19 14.74 -14.49
C GLU A 194 -6.55 14.64 -13.78
N GLY A 195 -7.63 15.10 -14.44
CA GLY A 195 -8.97 15.21 -13.88
C GLY A 195 -9.15 16.40 -12.93
N ILE A 196 -10.39 16.87 -12.80
CA ILE A 196 -10.75 18.06 -12.00
C ILE A 196 -12.02 17.81 -11.17
N SER A 197 -12.06 18.30 -9.93
CA SER A 197 -13.30 18.28 -9.15
C SER A 197 -14.28 19.36 -9.64
N SER A 198 -15.58 19.12 -9.52
CA SER A 198 -16.65 20.07 -9.82
C SER A 198 -16.48 21.41 -9.08
N GLU A 199 -16.02 21.36 -7.82
CA GLU A 199 -15.74 22.52 -6.99
C GLU A 199 -14.54 23.33 -7.50
N ASN A 200 -13.43 22.66 -7.85
CA ASN A 200 -12.27 23.33 -8.43
C ASN A 200 -12.60 23.87 -9.82
N LEU A 201 -13.33 23.10 -10.63
CA LEU A 201 -13.81 23.53 -11.94
C LEU A 201 -14.67 24.79 -11.83
N SER A 202 -15.59 24.84 -10.85
CA SER A 202 -16.37 26.04 -10.60
C SER A 202 -15.54 27.22 -10.09
N SER A 203 -14.49 26.96 -9.30
CA SER A 203 -13.58 27.99 -8.80
C SER A 203 -12.76 28.60 -9.94
N GLU A 204 -12.20 27.76 -10.81
CA GLU A 204 -11.47 28.21 -11.99
C GLU A 204 -12.37 28.93 -13.00
N LEU A 205 -13.61 28.47 -13.19
CA LEU A 205 -14.61 29.20 -13.99
C LEU A 205 -14.87 30.60 -13.42
N ARG A 206 -14.94 30.75 -12.09
CA ARG A 206 -15.15 32.05 -11.44
C ARG A 206 -13.94 32.97 -11.58
N GLU A 207 -12.73 32.43 -11.55
CA GLU A 207 -11.48 33.20 -11.65
C GLU A 207 -11.06 33.52 -13.10
N HIS A 208 -11.69 32.88 -14.09
CA HIS A 208 -11.32 33.02 -15.49
C HIS A 208 -11.71 34.41 -16.05
N ARG A 209 -10.71 35.20 -16.46
CA ARG A 209 -10.83 36.61 -16.92
C ARG A 209 -11.84 36.90 -18.04
N LYS A 210 -12.35 35.87 -18.72
CA LYS A 210 -13.32 36.01 -19.84
C LYS A 210 -14.77 35.79 -19.41
N ILE A 211 -15.01 35.27 -18.21
CA ILE A 211 -16.34 35.11 -17.64
C ILE A 211 -16.70 36.43 -16.94
N THR A 212 -17.80 37.04 -17.36
CA THR A 212 -18.29 38.32 -16.82
C THR A 212 -19.26 38.16 -15.66
N GLU A 213 -19.92 37.00 -15.59
CA GLU A 213 -20.88 36.64 -14.55
C GLU A 213 -20.21 35.91 -13.39
N THR A 214 -20.93 35.70 -12.29
CA THR A 214 -20.41 34.91 -11.15
C THR A 214 -21.00 33.50 -11.20
N PRO A 215 -20.23 32.47 -11.64
CA PRO A 215 -20.66 31.08 -11.53
C PRO A 215 -20.95 30.69 -10.08
N VAL A 216 -22.04 29.97 -9.87
CA VAL A 216 -22.50 29.51 -8.57
C VAL A 216 -22.31 27.99 -8.48
N PHE A 217 -21.61 27.56 -7.44
CA PHE A 217 -21.51 26.16 -7.06
C PHE A 217 -22.45 25.87 -5.90
N HIS A 218 -23.18 24.75 -5.96
CA HIS A 218 -23.98 24.28 -4.83
C HIS A 218 -23.82 22.77 -4.66
N ASN A 219 -23.55 22.35 -3.43
CA ASN A 219 -23.58 20.95 -3.02
C ASN A 219 -24.85 20.71 -2.19
N PHE A 220 -25.80 19.97 -2.75
CA PHE A 220 -27.11 19.72 -2.13
C PHE A 220 -27.05 18.66 -1.03
N VAL A 221 -25.95 17.89 -0.95
CA VAL A 221 -25.72 16.88 0.08
C VAL A 221 -24.52 17.30 0.95
N ARG A 222 -24.76 18.28 1.84
CA ARG A 222 -23.76 18.79 2.81
C ARG A 222 -23.18 17.75 3.80
N LYS A 223 -23.58 16.48 3.67
CA LYS A 223 -23.08 15.34 4.48
C LYS A 223 -21.92 14.59 3.83
N SER A 224 -21.65 14.78 2.53
CA SER A 224 -20.50 14.16 1.83
C SER A 224 -19.26 15.06 1.91
N PRO A 225 -18.10 14.57 2.38
CA PRO A 225 -16.88 15.35 2.49
C PRO A 225 -16.07 15.46 1.17
N THR A 226 -16.56 14.92 0.05
CA THR A 226 -15.82 14.90 -1.24
C THR A 226 -16.70 15.37 -2.41
N SER A 227 -16.12 16.17 -3.31
CA SER A 227 -16.77 16.76 -4.50
C SER A 227 -16.71 15.83 -5.72
N ILE A 228 -17.65 15.88 -6.66
CA ILE A 228 -17.62 15.03 -7.89
C ILE A 228 -16.33 15.32 -8.68
N ARG A 229 -15.59 14.27 -9.09
CA ARG A 229 -14.38 14.41 -9.93
C ARG A 229 -14.64 13.95 -11.36
N LEU A 230 -14.35 14.82 -12.32
CA LEU A 230 -14.39 14.54 -13.75
C LEU A 230 -12.99 14.11 -14.20
N GLN A 231 -12.88 12.87 -14.66
CA GLN A 231 -11.64 12.27 -15.16
C GLN A 231 -11.93 11.26 -16.28
N ARG A 232 -10.96 11.00 -17.15
CA ARG A 232 -11.13 10.10 -18.30
C ARG A 232 -11.47 8.65 -17.88
N LEU A 233 -12.41 8.02 -18.58
CA LEU A 233 -12.69 6.58 -18.47
C LEU A 233 -11.68 5.79 -19.31
N ASN A 234 -11.01 4.81 -18.70
CA ASN A 234 -10.07 3.95 -19.42
C ASN A 234 -10.84 3.01 -20.38
N GLU A 235 -10.41 2.93 -21.64
CA GLU A 235 -11.01 2.07 -22.69
C GLU A 235 -10.73 0.57 -22.49
N GLU A 236 -9.92 0.20 -21.50
CA GLU A 236 -9.59 -1.19 -21.19
C GLU A 236 -10.66 -1.87 -20.32
N ASN A 237 -11.90 -1.87 -20.83
CA ASN A 237 -12.88 -2.92 -20.52
C ASN A 237 -12.80 -4.05 -21.56
N ARG A 238 -11.61 -4.33 -22.12
CA ARG A 238 -11.32 -5.71 -22.54
C ARG A 238 -11.20 -6.49 -21.26
N PHE A 239 -12.17 -7.37 -21.03
CA PHE A 239 -12.13 -8.45 -20.05
C PHE A 239 -10.72 -8.60 -19.44
N MET A 240 -10.54 -8.07 -18.23
CA MET A 240 -9.83 -8.88 -17.27
C MET A 240 -10.60 -10.19 -17.28
N GLU A 241 -10.05 -11.21 -17.95
CA GLU A 241 -10.37 -12.59 -17.60
C GLU A 241 -10.43 -12.58 -16.09
N LYS A 242 -11.61 -12.89 -15.55
CA LYS A 242 -11.81 -12.98 -14.11
C LYS A 242 -10.59 -13.75 -13.58
N PRO A 243 -9.71 -13.14 -12.76
CA PRO A 243 -8.83 -13.94 -11.94
C PRO A 243 -9.76 -14.91 -11.24
N SER A 244 -9.51 -16.21 -11.38
CA SER A 244 -10.42 -17.32 -11.06
C SER A 244 -10.68 -17.49 -9.55
N SER A 245 -10.63 -16.40 -8.79
CA SER A 245 -10.94 -16.30 -7.38
C SER A 245 -11.00 -14.84 -6.94
N TYR A 246 -12.18 -14.22 -7.00
CA TYR A 246 -12.48 -13.07 -6.14
C TYR A 246 -13.33 -13.58 -4.97
N LEU A 247 -12.71 -13.65 -3.79
CA LEU A 247 -13.40 -13.86 -2.53
C LEU A 247 -13.88 -12.48 -2.05
N TRP A 248 -15.20 -12.30 -1.89
CA TRP A 248 -15.77 -11.12 -1.25
C TRP A 248 -15.51 -11.18 0.26
N PHE A 249 -14.56 -10.40 0.78
CA PHE A 249 -14.52 -10.12 2.22
C PHE A 249 -15.47 -8.97 2.55
N ARG A 250 -16.72 -9.31 2.84
CA ARG A 250 -17.65 -8.38 3.51
C ARG A 250 -17.39 -8.44 5.01
N VAL A 251 -16.41 -7.69 5.50
CA VAL A 251 -16.28 -7.42 6.93
C VAL A 251 -17.40 -6.46 7.30
N SER A 252 -18.57 -6.99 7.68
CA SER A 252 -19.73 -6.17 8.00
C SER A 252 -19.74 -5.82 9.48
N LEU A 253 -19.62 -4.52 9.80
CA LEU A 253 -19.89 -3.98 11.14
C LEU A 253 -21.40 -3.85 11.43
N SER A 254 -22.28 -4.37 10.56
CA SER A 254 -23.74 -4.18 10.65
C SER A 254 -24.37 -4.64 11.97
N GLY A 255 -23.73 -5.56 12.70
CA GLY A 255 -24.15 -5.98 14.05
C GLY A 255 -23.48 -5.24 15.22
N ASP A 256 -22.44 -4.45 14.98
CA ASP A 256 -21.68 -3.74 16.01
C ASP A 256 -21.86 -2.22 15.87
N VAL A 257 -22.86 -1.71 16.60
CA VAL A 257 -23.21 -0.29 16.61
C VAL A 257 -22.03 0.58 17.04
N THR A 258 -21.24 0.11 18.03
CA THR A 258 -20.10 0.88 18.54
C THR A 258 -18.97 0.89 17.52
N GLY A 259 -18.63 -0.26 16.94
CA GLY A 259 -17.66 -0.36 15.85
C GLY A 259 -18.05 0.50 14.64
N THR A 260 -19.33 0.50 14.25
CA THR A 260 -19.84 1.34 13.16
C THR A 260 -19.67 2.83 13.48
N GLN A 261 -20.03 3.27 14.69
CA GLN A 261 -19.87 4.66 15.12
C GLN A 261 -18.41 5.12 15.09
N ILE A 262 -17.48 4.29 15.57
CA ILE A 262 -16.04 4.58 15.54
C ILE A 262 -15.55 4.67 14.09
N ALA A 263 -15.90 3.70 13.25
CA ALA A 263 -15.47 3.65 11.85
C ALA A 263 -15.98 4.87 11.06
N GLU A 264 -17.25 5.24 11.21
CA GLU A 264 -17.80 6.45 10.56
C GLU A 264 -17.14 7.74 11.05
N TRP A 265 -16.86 7.83 12.36
CA TRP A 265 -16.15 8.97 12.91
C TRP A 265 -14.73 9.09 12.33
N LEU A 266 -13.97 7.98 12.27
CA LEU A 266 -12.62 7.98 11.68
C LEU A 266 -12.64 8.30 10.18
N LYS A 267 -13.66 7.83 9.44
CA LYS A 267 -13.87 8.14 8.02
C LYS A 267 -14.24 9.60 7.76
N SER A 268 -14.64 10.38 8.79
CA SER A 268 -14.99 11.79 8.63
C SER A 268 -13.79 12.72 8.38
N ALA A 269 -12.58 12.30 8.74
CA ALA A 269 -11.32 12.97 8.39
C ALA A 269 -10.17 11.94 8.31
N PRO A 270 -10.15 11.10 7.27
CA PRO A 270 -9.25 9.94 7.24
C PRO A 270 -7.78 10.38 7.08
N PRO A 271 -6.83 9.73 7.80
CA PRO A 271 -5.40 9.95 7.59
C PRO A 271 -4.99 9.71 6.13
N LYS A 272 -4.01 10.46 5.64
CA LYS A 272 -3.54 10.40 4.24
C LYS A 272 -3.18 8.98 3.75
N HIS A 273 -2.78 8.10 4.66
CA HIS A 273 -2.32 6.74 4.37
C HIS A 273 -3.38 5.65 4.68
N ALA A 274 -4.59 6.04 5.10
CA ALA A 274 -5.65 5.13 5.53
C ALA A 274 -6.87 5.21 4.60
N THR A 275 -7.25 4.07 4.01
CA THR A 275 -8.48 3.96 3.20
C THR A 275 -9.68 3.67 4.10
N ALA A 276 -10.90 3.99 3.64
CA ALA A 276 -12.13 3.65 4.37
C ALA A 276 -12.23 2.14 4.68
N VAL A 277 -11.80 1.29 3.73
CA VAL A 277 -11.73 -0.16 3.91
C VAL A 277 -10.73 -0.54 5.01
N ARG A 278 -9.55 0.09 5.04
CA ARG A 278 -8.54 -0.14 6.10
C ARG A 278 -9.07 0.29 7.47
N ILE A 279 -9.76 1.43 7.56
CA ILE A 279 -10.41 1.90 8.78
C ILE A 279 -11.42 0.86 9.28
N GLU A 280 -12.35 0.42 8.43
CA GLU A 280 -13.34 -0.60 8.80
C GLU A 280 -12.70 -1.94 9.17
N ALA A 281 -11.67 -2.37 8.45
CA ALA A 281 -10.95 -3.61 8.73
C ALA A 281 -10.26 -3.57 10.10
N ILE A 282 -9.58 -2.46 10.42
CA ILE A 282 -8.88 -2.27 11.70
C ILE A 282 -9.88 -2.20 12.85
N VAL A 283 -10.95 -1.40 12.71
CA VAL A 283 -11.98 -1.27 13.74
C VAL A 283 -12.69 -2.61 13.94
N SER A 284 -13.10 -3.31 12.87
CA SER A 284 -13.71 -4.63 13.00
C SER A 284 -12.77 -5.63 13.65
N ARG A 285 -11.48 -5.62 13.31
CA ARG A 285 -10.49 -6.49 13.95
C ARG A 285 -10.34 -6.18 15.44
N ALA A 286 -10.27 -4.90 15.82
CA ALA A 286 -10.25 -4.48 17.21
C ALA A 286 -11.45 -5.04 17.98
N ARG A 287 -12.66 -4.90 17.41
CA ARG A 287 -13.92 -5.36 18.03
C ARG A 287 -13.98 -6.88 18.17
N ARG A 288 -13.57 -7.62 17.13
CA ARG A 288 -13.45 -9.10 17.22
C ARG A 288 -12.47 -9.55 18.31
N ILE A 289 -11.35 -8.84 18.49
CA ILE A 289 -10.39 -9.13 19.57
C ILE A 289 -11.01 -8.86 20.95
N GLN A 290 -11.76 -7.76 21.11
CA GLN A 290 -12.48 -7.45 22.36
C GLN A 290 -13.58 -8.48 22.68
N GLU A 291 -14.28 -9.01 21.68
CA GLU A 291 -15.31 -10.03 21.87
C GLU A 291 -14.72 -11.41 22.20
N ALA A 292 -13.55 -11.73 21.63
CA ALA A 292 -12.81 -12.96 21.88
C ALA A 292 -12.05 -12.97 23.24
N PHE A 293 -12.14 -11.88 24.02
CA PHE A 293 -11.45 -11.67 25.31
C PHE A 293 -11.57 -12.87 26.26
N PRO A 294 -10.45 -13.29 26.89
CA PRO A 294 -9.99 -14.66 26.76
C PRO A 294 -10.96 -15.65 27.39
N LYS A 295 -11.68 -16.35 26.52
CA LYS A 295 -12.45 -17.56 26.82
C LYS A 295 -11.85 -18.69 25.99
N GLY A 296 -11.63 -19.87 26.57
CA GLY A 296 -11.13 -21.07 25.89
C GLY A 296 -9.89 -21.69 26.53
N SER A 297 -9.61 -22.96 26.22
CA SER A 297 -8.53 -23.73 26.87
C SER A 297 -7.14 -23.22 26.46
N VAL A 298 -7.00 -22.82 25.18
CA VAL A 298 -5.72 -22.41 24.58
C VAL A 298 -5.05 -21.26 25.34
N PHE A 299 -5.83 -20.28 25.83
CA PHE A 299 -5.26 -19.18 26.60
C PHE A 299 -4.74 -19.64 27.96
N GLN A 300 -5.42 -20.58 28.62
CA GLN A 300 -5.05 -21.09 29.94
C GLN A 300 -3.81 -21.98 29.91
N GLU A 301 -3.54 -22.60 28.76
CA GLU A 301 -2.37 -23.44 28.51
C GLU A 301 -1.07 -22.62 28.33
N LEU A 302 -1.18 -21.31 28.06
CA LEU A 302 -0.01 -20.43 27.90
C LEU A 302 0.71 -20.17 29.23
N SER A 303 2.01 -19.88 29.14
CA SER A 303 2.81 -19.47 30.30
C SER A 303 2.19 -18.26 31.02
N GLN A 304 2.42 -18.16 32.33
CA GLN A 304 1.92 -17.04 33.13
C GLN A 304 2.38 -15.69 32.55
N ALA A 305 3.66 -15.59 32.14
CA ALA A 305 4.21 -14.38 31.54
C ALA A 305 3.50 -14.00 30.22
N ALA A 306 3.16 -14.99 29.40
CA ALA A 306 2.41 -14.76 28.16
C ALA A 306 0.97 -14.30 28.43
N ARG A 307 0.27 -14.94 29.37
CA ARG A 307 -1.09 -14.56 29.77
C ARG A 307 -1.14 -13.13 30.30
N GLU A 308 -0.26 -12.78 31.23
CA GLU A 308 -0.17 -11.42 31.79
C GLU A 308 0.12 -10.36 30.73
N GLU A 309 0.99 -10.67 29.75
CA GLU A 309 1.28 -9.78 28.64
C GLU A 309 0.06 -9.57 27.73
N ILE A 310 -0.64 -10.64 27.34
CA ILE A 310 -1.85 -10.55 26.51
C ILE A 310 -2.91 -9.73 27.24
N GLU A 311 -3.23 -10.05 28.50
CA GLU A 311 -4.23 -9.30 29.27
C GLU A 311 -3.89 -7.81 29.37
N ARG A 312 -2.62 -7.49 29.63
CA ARG A 312 -2.16 -6.10 29.71
C ARG A 312 -2.35 -5.36 28.39
N ARG A 313 -2.06 -5.99 27.24
CA ARG A 313 -2.24 -5.39 25.92
C ARG A 313 -3.72 -5.25 25.56
N MET A 314 -4.56 -6.23 25.90
CA MET A 314 -6.00 -6.17 25.68
C MET A 314 -6.67 -5.07 26.51
N ARG A 315 -6.30 -4.91 27.80
CA ARG A 315 -6.76 -3.76 28.61
C ARG A 315 -6.40 -2.41 27.98
N GLY A 316 -5.23 -2.34 27.33
CA GLY A 316 -4.83 -1.19 26.52
C GLY A 316 -5.78 -0.96 25.34
N LEU A 317 -6.12 -2.01 24.59
CA LEU A 317 -7.08 -1.95 23.50
C LEU A 317 -8.46 -1.49 23.97
N ASP A 318 -8.94 -2.02 25.09
CA ASP A 318 -10.22 -1.60 25.67
C ASP A 318 -10.25 -0.12 26.00
N THR A 319 -9.15 0.39 26.56
CA THR A 319 -8.99 1.81 26.90
C THR A 319 -9.02 2.68 25.65
N VAL A 320 -8.24 2.31 24.61
CA VAL A 320 -8.16 3.06 23.35
C VAL A 320 -9.49 3.04 22.61
N MET A 321 -10.14 1.88 22.52
CA MET A 321 -11.44 1.73 21.87
C MET A 321 -12.55 2.48 22.62
N ALA A 322 -12.52 2.51 23.95
CA ALA A 322 -13.46 3.29 24.76
C ALA A 322 -13.25 4.81 24.55
N ALA A 323 -12.01 5.28 24.51
CA ALA A 323 -11.69 6.68 24.22
C ALA A 323 -12.16 7.07 22.80
N ALA A 324 -11.89 6.24 21.79
CA ALA A 324 -12.37 6.47 20.42
C ALA A 324 -13.89 6.48 20.33
N ALA A 325 -14.58 5.59 21.04
CA ALA A 325 -16.05 5.58 21.13
C ALA A 325 -16.59 6.87 21.77
N GLN A 326 -15.91 7.40 22.79
CA GLN A 326 -16.29 8.66 23.42
C GLN A 326 -16.10 9.85 22.46
N TYR A 327 -14.95 9.95 21.79
CA TYR A 327 -14.71 10.97 20.78
C TYR A 327 -15.72 10.91 19.64
N ALA A 328 -16.08 9.71 19.17
CA ALA A 328 -17.09 9.54 18.13
C ALA A 328 -18.45 10.14 18.55
N LYS A 329 -18.87 9.93 19.81
CA LYS A 329 -20.12 10.47 20.37
C LYS A 329 -20.09 11.99 20.53
N GLU A 330 -18.96 12.55 20.95
CA GLU A 330 -18.78 13.99 21.23
C GLU A 330 -18.40 14.81 19.97
N SER A 331 -18.21 14.15 18.82
CA SER A 331 -17.65 14.76 17.60
C SER A 331 -18.53 15.83 16.92
N THR A 332 -19.73 16.09 17.42
CA THR A 332 -20.65 17.14 16.92
C THR A 332 -20.37 18.52 17.52
N THR A 333 -19.59 18.61 18.60
CA THR A 333 -19.34 19.87 19.33
C THR A 333 -17.92 20.44 19.17
N ILE A 334 -17.03 19.75 18.45
CA ILE A 334 -15.59 20.07 18.36
C ILE A 334 -15.28 20.80 17.03
N PRO A 335 -14.42 21.85 17.03
CA PRO A 335 -13.93 22.50 15.81
C PRO A 335 -13.27 21.53 14.82
N ALA A 336 -13.40 21.80 13.51
CA ALA A 336 -12.97 20.89 12.45
C ALA A 336 -11.47 20.53 12.47
N SER A 337 -10.59 21.46 12.84
CA SER A 337 -9.15 21.23 12.93
C SER A 337 -8.77 20.30 14.09
N GLU A 338 -9.33 20.54 15.28
CA GLU A 338 -9.10 19.69 16.46
C GLU A 338 -9.69 18.27 16.27
N LYS A 339 -10.81 18.19 15.54
CA LYS A 339 -11.44 16.93 15.15
C LYS A 339 -10.53 16.08 14.25
N ALA A 340 -9.89 16.69 13.24
CA ALA A 340 -8.98 15.96 12.35
C ALA A 340 -7.75 15.42 13.11
N ASP A 341 -7.14 16.22 13.99
CA ASP A 341 -6.00 15.79 14.80
C ASP A 341 -6.36 14.69 15.81
N ALA A 342 -7.57 14.73 16.38
CA ALA A 342 -8.08 13.68 17.26
C ALA A 342 -8.34 12.37 16.49
N ILE A 343 -8.88 12.46 15.27
CA ILE A 343 -9.11 11.31 14.39
C ILE A 343 -7.79 10.66 14.00
N HIS A 344 -6.81 11.44 13.53
CA HIS A 344 -5.51 10.89 13.12
C HIS A 344 -4.82 10.19 14.29
N ARG A 345 -4.74 10.83 15.46
CA ARG A 345 -4.16 10.22 16.66
C ARG A 345 -4.89 8.95 17.08
N SER A 346 -6.22 8.96 17.06
CA SER A 346 -7.00 7.79 17.47
C SER A 346 -6.89 6.65 16.48
N PHE A 347 -6.83 6.93 15.18
CA PHE A 347 -6.58 5.89 14.17
C PHE A 347 -5.22 5.23 14.39
N ASP A 348 -4.16 6.04 14.56
CA ASP A 348 -2.79 5.54 14.79
C ASP A 348 -2.70 4.73 16.09
N GLU A 349 -3.36 5.20 17.17
CA GLU A 349 -3.43 4.50 18.46
C GLU A 349 -4.20 3.17 18.37
N ILE A 350 -5.33 3.13 17.66
CA ILE A 350 -6.09 1.88 17.44
C ILE A 350 -5.25 0.91 16.61
N GLU A 351 -4.70 1.36 15.48
CA GLU A 351 -3.90 0.50 14.59
C GLU A 351 -2.69 -0.08 15.32
N GLU A 352 -1.96 0.75 16.07
CA GLU A 352 -0.86 0.30 16.92
C GLU A 352 -1.33 -0.72 17.96
N THR A 353 -2.40 -0.40 18.69
CA THR A 353 -2.83 -1.24 19.81
C THR A 353 -3.33 -2.59 19.30
N VAL A 354 -4.07 -2.62 18.19
CA VAL A 354 -4.47 -3.85 17.49
C VAL A 354 -3.24 -4.66 17.07
N SER A 355 -2.24 -4.02 16.45
CA SER A 355 -1.00 -4.68 16.02
C SER A 355 -0.22 -5.28 17.19
N THR A 356 -0.09 -4.55 18.30
CA THR A 356 0.61 -5.00 19.50
C THR A 356 -0.13 -6.14 20.22
N VAL A 357 -1.46 -6.10 20.28
CA VAL A 357 -2.27 -7.21 20.83
C VAL A 357 -2.15 -8.45 19.96
N CYS A 358 -2.27 -8.31 18.63
CA CYS A 358 -2.09 -9.43 17.70
C CYS A 358 -0.71 -10.06 17.88
N THR A 359 0.34 -9.25 17.99
CA THR A 359 1.71 -9.74 18.24
C THR A 359 1.83 -10.43 19.60
N ALA A 360 1.22 -9.89 20.65
CA ALA A 360 1.24 -10.48 21.99
C ALA A 360 0.52 -11.85 22.06
N ILE A 361 -0.54 -12.03 21.27
CA ILE A 361 -1.26 -13.30 21.11
C ILE A 361 -0.45 -14.27 20.24
N GLU A 362 0.01 -13.81 19.07
CA GLU A 362 0.71 -14.62 18.06
C GLU A 362 2.05 -15.17 18.57
N THR A 363 2.81 -14.39 19.34
CA THR A 363 4.16 -14.78 19.80
C THR A 363 4.18 -16.06 20.65
N PRO A 364 3.44 -16.18 21.77
CA PRO A 364 3.45 -17.40 22.57
C PRO A 364 2.82 -18.58 21.83
N LEU A 365 1.80 -18.35 20.99
CA LEU A 365 1.17 -19.42 20.21
C LEU A 365 2.13 -20.10 19.20
N LEU A 366 3.13 -19.36 18.70
CA LEU A 366 4.10 -19.90 17.74
C LEU A 366 5.34 -20.52 18.42
N LEU A 367 5.66 -20.08 19.64
CA LEU A 367 6.93 -20.38 20.31
C LEU A 367 6.79 -21.26 21.55
N GLU A 368 5.65 -21.26 22.22
CA GLU A 368 5.40 -22.18 23.32
C GLU A 368 4.91 -23.50 22.74
N ASP A 369 5.59 -24.58 23.13
CA ASP A 369 5.30 -25.93 22.64
C ASP A 369 4.05 -26.46 23.34
N THR A 370 2.87 -26.11 22.84
CA THR A 370 1.58 -26.68 23.30
C THR A 370 1.44 -28.14 22.83
N ALA A 371 2.51 -28.93 22.92
CA ALA A 371 2.76 -30.24 22.31
C ALA A 371 1.87 -31.40 22.82
N THR A 372 0.65 -31.11 23.24
CA THR A 372 -0.40 -32.12 23.46
C THR A 372 -1.68 -31.72 22.73
N ARG A 373 -1.56 -31.27 21.48
CA ARG A 373 -2.73 -31.08 20.61
C ARG A 373 -3.26 -32.44 20.16
N ASP A 374 -4.31 -32.92 20.84
CA ASP A 374 -5.35 -33.71 20.19
C ASP A 374 -6.19 -32.74 19.33
N PRO A 375 -6.18 -32.86 17.98
CA PRO A 375 -6.97 -32.00 17.11
C PRO A 375 -8.49 -32.12 17.31
N ASN A 376 -8.96 -33.08 18.11
CA ASN A 376 -10.38 -33.45 18.24
C ASN A 376 -11.05 -33.05 19.56
N SER A 377 -10.51 -32.12 20.36
CA SER A 377 -11.24 -31.63 21.54
C SER A 377 -12.50 -30.83 21.10
N PRO A 378 -13.74 -31.31 21.36
CA PRO A 378 -14.95 -30.79 20.70
C PRO A 378 -15.49 -29.47 21.27
N GLN A 379 -14.74 -28.71 22.07
CA GLN A 379 -15.31 -27.60 22.85
C GLN A 379 -14.99 -26.18 22.36
N ASP A 380 -14.09 -26.00 21.38
CA ASP A 380 -13.57 -24.66 20.99
C ASP A 380 -13.69 -24.37 19.48
N MET A 381 -14.91 -24.40 18.93
CA MET A 381 -15.15 -24.11 17.52
C MET A 381 -15.88 -22.78 17.30
N ALA A 382 -15.31 -21.90 16.46
CA ALA A 382 -16.03 -20.76 15.89
C ALA A 382 -17.16 -21.25 14.96
N ALA A 383 -18.01 -20.33 14.46
CA ALA A 383 -19.18 -20.64 13.63
C ALA A 383 -18.87 -21.44 12.33
N ASP A 384 -17.58 -21.58 11.96
CA ASP A 384 -17.09 -22.38 10.82
C ASP A 384 -16.68 -23.82 11.18
N GLY A 385 -16.65 -24.19 12.47
CA GLY A 385 -16.29 -25.53 12.93
C GLY A 385 -14.81 -25.89 12.83
N LYS A 386 -13.88 -24.94 12.62
CA LYS A 386 -12.47 -25.29 12.29
C LYS A 386 -11.39 -24.51 13.05
N THR A 387 -11.67 -23.32 13.60
CA THR A 387 -10.63 -22.49 14.22
C THR A 387 -11.08 -21.84 15.54
N PRO A 388 -10.29 -21.90 16.63
CA PRO A 388 -10.55 -21.17 17.87
C PRO A 388 -10.78 -19.66 17.63
N PRO A 389 -11.79 -19.02 18.26
CA PRO A 389 -12.14 -17.61 18.01
C PRO A 389 -10.98 -16.62 18.17
N LEU A 390 -10.09 -16.84 19.15
CA LEU A 390 -8.92 -16.00 19.40
C LEU A 390 -7.91 -16.05 18.24
N LEU A 391 -7.75 -17.22 17.61
CA LEU A 391 -6.83 -17.42 16.47
C LEU A 391 -7.36 -16.73 15.22
N ALA A 392 -8.67 -16.83 14.98
CA ALA A 392 -9.34 -16.16 13.88
C ALA A 392 -9.32 -14.63 14.04
N ALA A 393 -9.52 -14.13 15.26
CA ALA A 393 -9.50 -12.69 15.56
C ALA A 393 -8.09 -12.08 15.37
N ALA A 394 -7.04 -12.81 15.77
CA ALA A 394 -5.65 -12.36 15.67
C ALA A 394 -4.99 -12.66 14.30
N ASP A 395 -5.70 -13.34 13.38
CA ASP A 395 -5.22 -13.64 12.01
C ASP A 395 -3.83 -14.31 12.00
N VAL A 396 -3.72 -15.40 12.78
CA VAL A 396 -2.44 -16.10 13.04
C VAL A 396 -2.23 -17.29 12.09
N GLY A 397 -3.24 -17.64 11.28
CA GLY A 397 -3.25 -18.87 10.47
C GLY A 397 -2.01 -19.02 9.58
N ALA A 398 -1.71 -18.02 8.75
CA ALA A 398 -0.56 -18.08 7.84
C ALA A 398 0.80 -18.23 8.58
N ALA A 399 0.92 -17.64 9.77
CA ALA A 399 2.14 -17.73 10.58
C ALA A 399 2.27 -19.11 11.24
N LEU A 400 1.16 -19.70 11.69
CA LEU A 400 1.10 -21.07 12.21
C LEU A 400 1.45 -22.08 11.12
N ASP A 401 0.91 -21.92 9.92
CA ASP A 401 1.19 -22.78 8.78
C ASP A 401 2.68 -22.72 8.42
N LEU A 402 3.27 -21.52 8.37
CA LEU A 402 4.70 -21.34 8.12
C LEU A 402 5.54 -21.96 9.25
N ARG A 403 5.17 -21.77 10.52
CA ARG A 403 5.84 -22.39 11.67
C ARG A 403 5.82 -23.91 11.57
N GLN A 404 4.68 -24.50 11.22
CA GLN A 404 4.54 -25.94 11.05
C GLN A 404 5.39 -26.44 9.88
N ALA A 405 5.46 -25.71 8.77
CA ALA A 405 6.32 -26.01 7.63
C ALA A 405 7.82 -25.95 7.98
N ILE A 406 8.22 -25.06 8.91
CA ILE A 406 9.60 -24.99 9.42
C ILE A 406 9.94 -26.19 10.31
N LEU A 407 8.97 -26.66 11.12
CA LEU A 407 9.12 -27.82 12.00
C LEU A 407 9.11 -29.15 11.24
N ASN A 408 8.28 -29.26 10.19
CA ASN A 408 8.12 -30.48 9.42
C ASN A 408 8.99 -30.45 8.17
N GLU A 409 10.11 -31.17 8.19
CA GLU A 409 11.08 -31.21 7.08
C GLU A 409 10.50 -31.80 5.79
N GLU A 410 9.51 -32.69 5.88
CA GLU A 410 8.91 -33.37 4.72
C GLU A 410 7.80 -32.54 4.05
N ALA A 411 7.14 -31.65 4.80
CA ALA A 411 5.99 -30.87 4.31
C ALA A 411 6.32 -29.91 3.15
N CYS A 412 7.60 -29.60 2.93
CA CYS A 412 8.04 -28.61 1.94
C CYS A 412 8.63 -29.22 0.65
N LEU A 413 8.61 -30.54 0.48
CA LEU A 413 9.40 -31.23 -0.56
C LEU A 413 8.75 -31.37 -1.95
N TYR A 414 7.61 -30.73 -2.21
CA TYR A 414 6.99 -30.76 -3.54
C TYR A 414 7.87 -30.10 -4.61
N THR A 415 7.84 -30.63 -5.83
CA THR A 415 8.69 -30.18 -6.94
C THR A 415 8.35 -28.75 -7.36
N VAL A 416 9.29 -27.82 -7.15
CA VAL A 416 9.23 -26.43 -7.65
C VAL A 416 10.45 -26.10 -8.50
N GLU A 417 10.97 -27.11 -9.17
CA GLU A 417 12.10 -26.98 -10.05
C GLU A 417 11.64 -26.37 -11.37
N ILE A 418 12.16 -25.18 -11.67
CA ILE A 418 11.92 -24.45 -12.91
C ILE A 418 12.99 -24.86 -13.90
N SER A 419 12.57 -25.30 -15.08
CA SER A 419 13.51 -25.61 -16.15
C SER A 419 14.24 -24.33 -16.59
N TYR A 420 15.57 -24.34 -16.57
CA TYR A 420 16.40 -23.20 -16.99
C TYR A 420 16.01 -22.64 -18.36
N LYS A 421 15.58 -23.51 -19.28
CA LYS A 421 15.18 -23.15 -20.66
C LYS A 421 13.88 -22.34 -20.73
N THR A 422 13.05 -22.39 -19.69
CA THR A 422 11.79 -21.64 -19.63
C THR A 422 11.99 -20.19 -19.18
N ILE A 423 13.17 -19.86 -18.64
CA ILE A 423 13.53 -18.52 -18.21
C ILE A 423 14.12 -17.77 -19.41
N MET A 424 13.46 -16.70 -19.83
CA MET A 424 14.01 -15.81 -20.85
C MET A 424 14.91 -14.77 -20.18
N PHE A 425 16.21 -15.06 -20.15
CA PHE A 425 17.23 -14.16 -19.59
C PHE A 425 17.36 -12.89 -20.41
N LYS A 426 17.50 -11.75 -19.74
CA LYS A 426 17.86 -10.47 -20.38
C LYS A 426 19.37 -10.25 -20.23
N THR A 427 20.05 -9.87 -21.31
CA THR A 427 21.45 -9.46 -21.28
C THR A 427 21.57 -8.07 -20.66
N ALA A 428 22.27 -7.95 -19.53
CA ALA A 428 22.59 -6.64 -18.97
C ALA A 428 23.55 -5.89 -19.91
N LYS A 429 23.22 -4.65 -20.31
CA LYS A 429 24.21 -3.75 -20.92
C LYS A 429 25.24 -3.42 -19.83
N SER A 430 26.48 -3.88 -20.01
CA SER A 430 27.60 -3.56 -19.12
C SER A 430 27.76 -2.05 -19.04
N ARG A 431 27.48 -1.46 -17.87
CA ARG A 431 28.02 -0.14 -17.51
C ARG A 431 29.52 -0.35 -17.27
N GLY A 432 30.30 -0.26 -18.36
CA GLY A 432 31.76 -0.09 -18.33
C GLY A 432 32.51 -0.90 -17.28
N GLY A 433 32.50 -2.23 -17.42
CA GLY A 433 33.31 -3.12 -16.60
C GLY A 433 33.37 -4.52 -17.22
N THR A 434 34.55 -5.14 -17.20
CA THR A 434 34.81 -6.52 -17.64
C THR A 434 33.73 -7.48 -17.15
N SER A 435 33.43 -8.52 -17.92
CA SER A 435 32.35 -9.49 -17.67
C SER A 435 32.48 -10.25 -16.34
N ASN A 436 32.15 -9.57 -15.23
CA ASN A 436 32.08 -10.14 -13.90
C ASN A 436 30.64 -10.49 -13.59
N HIS A 437 30.34 -11.77 -13.75
CA HIS A 437 29.26 -12.57 -13.17
C HIS A 437 28.51 -11.86 -12.03
N SER A 438 27.41 -11.17 -12.36
CA SER A 438 26.52 -10.55 -11.37
C SER A 438 25.77 -11.64 -10.60
N ARG A 439 25.80 -11.57 -9.26
CA ARG A 439 25.04 -12.46 -8.35
C ARG A 439 23.56 -12.52 -8.72
N PHE A 440 23.00 -11.36 -9.07
CA PHE A 440 21.62 -11.22 -9.50
C PHE A 440 21.53 -11.31 -11.02
N LYS A 441 20.67 -12.20 -11.49
CA LYS A 441 20.24 -12.28 -12.90
C LYS A 441 18.80 -11.85 -13.02
N TYR A 442 18.43 -11.39 -14.22
CA TYR A 442 17.08 -10.92 -14.52
C TYR A 442 16.54 -11.60 -15.77
N GLY A 443 15.23 -11.79 -15.79
CA GLY A 443 14.57 -12.43 -16.91
C GLY A 443 13.06 -12.33 -16.82
N THR A 444 12.40 -13.12 -17.65
CA THR A 444 10.96 -13.31 -17.57
C THR A 444 10.62 -14.79 -17.52
N LEU A 445 9.62 -15.13 -16.71
CA LEU A 445 9.07 -16.48 -16.57
C LEU A 445 7.56 -16.41 -16.85
N ALA A 446 7.10 -17.09 -17.91
CA ALA A 446 5.71 -17.01 -18.37
C ALA A 446 5.20 -15.56 -18.55
N GLY A 447 6.06 -14.66 -19.06
CA GLY A 447 5.75 -13.24 -19.27
C GLY A 447 5.88 -12.36 -18.01
N GLN A 448 6.05 -12.93 -16.82
CA GLN A 448 6.23 -12.18 -15.57
C GLN A 448 7.71 -11.83 -15.33
N PRO A 449 8.05 -10.61 -14.89
CA PRO A 449 9.42 -10.24 -14.57
C PRO A 449 9.92 -10.97 -13.32
N VAL A 450 11.14 -11.51 -13.39
CA VAL A 450 11.76 -12.25 -12.28
C VAL A 450 13.20 -11.78 -12.02
N ILE A 451 13.57 -11.76 -10.74
CA ILE A 451 14.96 -11.65 -10.27
C ILE A 451 15.41 -13.01 -9.75
N MET A 452 16.66 -13.35 -10.03
CA MET A 452 17.26 -14.62 -9.67
C MET A 452 18.54 -14.40 -8.90
N GLU A 453 18.59 -14.97 -7.71
CA GLU A 453 19.82 -15.04 -6.93
C GLU A 453 20.55 -16.34 -7.30
N THR A 454 21.74 -16.22 -7.89
CA THR A 454 22.49 -17.35 -8.44
C THR A 454 23.73 -17.69 -7.63
N TYR A 455 24.01 -18.98 -7.52
CA TYR A 455 25.16 -19.51 -6.80
C TYR A 455 25.77 -20.69 -7.55
N GLU A 456 27.03 -20.98 -7.25
CA GLU A 456 27.75 -22.12 -7.81
C GLU A 456 27.50 -23.38 -6.98
N TYR A 457 27.22 -24.50 -7.63
CA TYR A 457 27.04 -25.79 -6.96
C TYR A 457 28.17 -26.78 -7.31
N LYS A 458 28.46 -27.67 -6.35
CA LYS A 458 29.35 -28.82 -6.57
C LYS A 458 28.56 -29.99 -7.16
N GLU A 459 29.09 -30.59 -8.21
CA GLU A 459 28.49 -31.78 -8.82
C GLU A 459 28.45 -32.95 -7.84
N ALA A 460 27.47 -33.83 -8.05
CA ALA A 460 27.41 -35.13 -7.41
C ALA A 460 28.61 -36.01 -7.82
N LYS A 461 29.05 -36.85 -6.89
CA LYS A 461 30.21 -37.76 -7.09
C LYS A 461 29.96 -38.86 -8.12
N ASP A 462 28.74 -38.98 -8.61
CA ASP A 462 28.29 -39.97 -9.59
C ASP A 462 28.53 -39.54 -11.05
N PHE A 463 29.20 -38.39 -11.27
CA PHE A 463 29.47 -37.82 -12.60
C PHE A 463 28.20 -37.53 -13.43
N SER A 464 27.02 -37.51 -12.81
CA SER A 464 25.75 -37.17 -13.47
C SER A 464 25.71 -35.72 -13.96
N GLY A 465 26.59 -34.85 -13.42
CA GLY A 465 26.56 -33.41 -13.63
C GLY A 465 25.41 -32.72 -12.89
N GLN A 466 24.69 -33.43 -12.02
CA GLN A 466 23.65 -32.87 -11.17
C GLN A 466 24.24 -32.28 -9.88
N PRO A 467 23.55 -31.35 -9.21
CA PRO A 467 23.92 -30.96 -7.86
C PRO A 467 23.82 -32.16 -6.90
N GLN A 468 24.62 -32.15 -5.83
CA GLN A 468 24.55 -33.19 -4.80
C GLN A 468 23.11 -33.37 -4.29
N PRO A 469 22.64 -34.61 -4.03
CA PRO A 469 21.26 -34.87 -3.59
C PRO A 469 20.85 -34.06 -2.35
N GLN A 470 21.78 -33.84 -1.42
CA GLN A 470 21.57 -33.00 -0.24
C GLN A 470 21.36 -31.53 -0.60
N THR A 471 22.11 -31.00 -1.57
CA THR A 471 21.95 -29.63 -2.07
C THR A 471 20.59 -29.45 -2.74
N LEU A 472 20.14 -30.43 -3.53
CA LEU A 472 18.79 -30.42 -4.12
C LEU A 472 17.68 -30.52 -3.06
N HIS A 473 17.87 -31.36 -2.04
CA HIS A 473 16.94 -31.46 -0.91
C HIS A 473 16.79 -30.11 -0.19
N GLN A 474 17.91 -29.45 0.12
CA GLN A 474 17.90 -28.13 0.75
C GLN A 474 17.29 -27.06 -0.15
N ALA A 475 17.59 -27.08 -1.45
CA ALA A 475 16.99 -26.17 -2.42
C ALA A 475 15.46 -26.32 -2.47
N ARG A 476 14.94 -27.55 -2.46
CA ARG A 476 13.49 -27.82 -2.39
C ARG A 476 12.90 -27.31 -1.08
N ARG A 477 13.53 -27.64 0.05
CA ARG A 477 13.08 -27.20 1.38
C ARG A 477 13.01 -25.68 1.48
N ILE A 478 14.09 -24.97 1.17
CA ILE A 478 14.12 -23.51 1.28
C ILE A 478 13.14 -22.86 0.29
N THR A 479 12.99 -23.40 -0.91
CA THR A 479 12.00 -22.91 -1.89
C THR A 479 10.57 -23.11 -1.38
N GLY A 480 10.25 -24.27 -0.79
CA GLY A 480 8.95 -24.53 -0.17
C GLY A 480 8.65 -23.53 0.95
N LEU A 481 9.63 -23.27 1.82
CA LEU A 481 9.51 -22.25 2.86
C LEU A 481 9.34 -20.85 2.29
N LEU A 482 10.10 -20.46 1.27
CA LEU A 482 10.01 -19.14 0.64
C LEU A 482 8.67 -18.91 -0.08
N ARG A 483 8.03 -19.99 -0.58
CA ARG A 483 6.71 -19.94 -1.23
C ARG A 483 5.53 -19.86 -0.27
N HIS A 484 5.71 -20.20 1.00
CA HIS A 484 4.64 -20.04 1.98
C HIS A 484 4.18 -18.57 2.05
N PRO A 485 2.88 -18.29 2.20
CA PRO A 485 2.37 -16.95 2.47
C PRO A 485 3.14 -16.26 3.60
N LYS A 486 3.58 -15.02 3.37
CA LYS A 486 4.31 -14.21 4.34
C LYS A 486 3.78 -12.79 4.34
N ARG A 487 3.81 -12.15 5.52
CA ARG A 487 3.52 -10.72 5.64
C ARG A 487 4.66 -9.92 5.01
N THR A 488 4.33 -8.72 4.53
CA THR A 488 5.26 -7.80 3.85
C THR A 488 6.48 -7.46 4.69
N GLY A 489 6.32 -7.45 6.02
CA GLY A 489 7.40 -7.20 6.99
C GLY A 489 8.49 -8.29 7.04
N PHE A 490 8.36 -9.39 6.30
CA PHE A 490 9.48 -10.32 6.07
C PHE A 490 10.50 -9.76 5.07
N HIS A 491 10.11 -8.78 4.23
CA HIS A 491 10.97 -8.17 3.21
C HIS A 491 11.54 -9.19 2.20
N ILE A 492 10.78 -10.25 1.89
CA ILE A 492 11.13 -11.28 0.91
C ILE A 492 10.17 -11.17 -0.27
N LEU A 493 10.71 -11.14 -1.49
CA LEU A 493 9.89 -11.22 -2.70
C LEU A 493 9.18 -12.59 -2.82
N PRO A 494 8.00 -12.66 -3.45
CA PRO A 494 7.32 -13.94 -3.69
C PRO A 494 8.22 -14.88 -4.49
N CYS A 495 8.53 -16.06 -3.93
CA CYS A 495 9.37 -17.05 -4.60
C CYS A 495 8.56 -17.83 -5.65
N ALA A 496 9.08 -17.95 -6.87
CA ALA A 496 8.48 -18.74 -7.94
C ALA A 496 8.96 -20.19 -7.91
N GLY A 497 10.23 -20.42 -7.54
CA GLY A 497 10.86 -21.73 -7.57
C GLY A 497 12.38 -21.64 -7.51
N PHE A 498 13.05 -22.73 -7.88
CA PHE A 498 14.49 -22.76 -8.07
C PHE A 498 14.83 -23.42 -9.40
N PHE A 499 15.98 -23.10 -9.98
CA PHE A 499 16.50 -23.78 -11.17
C PHE A 499 17.94 -24.20 -10.94
N TRP A 500 18.40 -25.23 -11.63
CA TRP A 500 19.82 -25.50 -11.79
C TRP A 500 20.12 -25.74 -13.26
N ASN A 501 21.35 -25.42 -13.65
CA ASN A 501 21.82 -25.58 -15.01
C ASN A 501 23.27 -26.09 -14.99
N ARG A 502 23.56 -26.99 -15.92
CA ARG A 502 24.92 -27.47 -16.17
C ARG A 502 25.49 -26.68 -17.34
N GLY A 503 26.59 -25.98 -17.09
CA GLY A 503 27.21 -25.07 -18.07
C GLY A 503 28.72 -24.96 -17.87
N THR A 504 29.31 -23.86 -18.34
CA THR A 504 30.73 -23.53 -18.08
C THR A 504 31.03 -23.37 -16.59
N ARG A 505 30.02 -22.93 -15.82
CA ARG A 505 29.93 -23.10 -14.38
C ARG A 505 28.60 -23.74 -14.03
N ASN A 506 28.64 -24.59 -13.03
CA ASN A 506 27.47 -25.25 -12.48
C ASN A 506 26.72 -24.26 -11.60
N GLU A 507 25.59 -23.78 -12.10
CA GLU A 507 24.82 -22.74 -11.44
C GLU A 507 23.45 -23.23 -11.00
N MET A 508 23.05 -22.80 -9.81
CA MET A 508 21.70 -22.97 -9.32
C MET A 508 21.24 -21.68 -8.67
N GLY A 509 19.97 -21.34 -8.86
CA GLY A 509 19.42 -20.08 -8.41
C GLY A 509 18.00 -20.19 -7.88
N LEU A 510 17.69 -19.29 -6.96
CA LEU A 510 16.34 -19.06 -6.45
C LEU A 510 15.68 -17.99 -7.31
N VAL A 511 14.44 -18.23 -7.73
CA VAL A 511 13.67 -17.35 -8.61
C VAL A 511 12.62 -16.62 -7.80
N PHE A 512 12.61 -15.29 -7.88
CA PHE A 512 11.66 -14.43 -7.19
C PHE A 512 10.91 -13.56 -8.21
N ASN A 513 9.61 -13.42 -7.99
CA ASN A 513 8.76 -12.56 -8.80
C ASN A 513 9.03 -11.09 -8.44
N LEU A 514 9.21 -10.25 -9.46
CA LEU A 514 9.22 -8.81 -9.30
C LEU A 514 7.81 -8.25 -9.50
N PRO A 515 7.40 -7.21 -8.77
CA PRO A 515 6.14 -6.52 -9.04
C PRO A 515 6.08 -5.99 -10.49
N PRO A 516 4.90 -5.94 -11.14
CA PRO A 516 4.77 -5.44 -12.51
C PRO A 516 5.23 -3.98 -12.69
N THR A 517 5.22 -3.18 -11.62
CA THR A 517 5.69 -1.78 -11.59
C THR A 517 7.20 -1.64 -11.73
N PHE A 518 7.96 -2.75 -11.71
CA PHE A 518 9.38 -2.76 -12.03
C PHE A 518 9.57 -2.61 -13.54
N GLU A 519 9.49 -1.38 -14.04
CA GLU A 519 9.82 -1.11 -15.42
C GLU A 519 11.34 -1.26 -15.61
N TYR A 520 11.71 -2.31 -16.35
CA TYR A 520 13.06 -2.50 -16.86
C TYR A 520 13.33 -1.51 -17.97
N GLY A 521 13.63 -0.26 -17.60
CA GLY A 521 14.44 0.63 -18.44
C GLY A 521 15.91 0.22 -18.36
N ASP A 522 16.71 0.63 -19.34
CA ASP A 522 18.09 0.24 -19.70
C ASP A 522 19.18 0.43 -18.58
N GLY A 523 18.88 0.13 -17.32
CA GLY A 523 19.73 0.33 -16.13
C GLY A 523 19.06 0.15 -14.74
N SER A 524 17.78 -0.25 -14.61
CA SER A 524 17.11 -0.44 -13.31
C SER A 524 17.34 -1.84 -12.69
N GLY A 525 18.52 -2.06 -12.12
CA GLY A 525 18.81 -3.24 -11.28
C GLY A 525 18.42 -3.03 -9.82
N VAL A 526 18.55 -4.08 -8.99
CA VAL A 526 18.63 -3.91 -7.53
C VAL A 526 20.06 -3.56 -7.13
N GLU A 527 20.19 -2.69 -6.13
CA GLU A 527 21.47 -2.29 -5.54
C GLU A 527 21.54 -2.76 -4.09
N THR A 528 22.64 -3.39 -3.69
CA THR A 528 22.83 -3.85 -2.32
C THR A 528 23.15 -2.69 -1.38
N LEU A 529 22.86 -2.85 -0.09
CA LEU A 529 23.25 -1.88 0.93
C LEU A 529 24.77 -1.63 0.95
N LEU A 530 25.56 -2.68 0.65
CA LEU A 530 27.01 -2.57 0.51
C LEU A 530 27.44 -1.66 -0.65
N GLU A 531 26.71 -1.71 -1.77
CA GLU A 531 26.92 -0.81 -2.92
C GLU A 531 26.44 0.60 -2.59
N LEU A 532 25.30 0.75 -1.91
CA LEU A 532 24.78 2.05 -1.50
C LEU A 532 25.73 2.82 -0.57
N TYR A 533 26.46 2.16 0.34
CA TYR A 533 27.52 2.80 1.14
C TYR A 533 28.65 3.39 0.29
N LYS A 534 28.90 2.82 -0.90
CA LYS A 534 29.92 3.30 -1.83
C LYS A 534 29.38 4.44 -2.67
N MET A 535 28.16 4.31 -3.19
CA MET A 535 27.49 5.26 -4.08
C MET A 535 27.09 6.56 -3.38
N HIS A 536 26.53 6.49 -2.16
CA HIS A 536 26.00 7.66 -1.45
C HIS A 536 26.77 7.90 -0.15
N LYS A 537 27.49 9.02 -0.08
CA LYS A 537 28.27 9.38 1.13
C LYS A 537 27.43 10.06 2.21
N LEU A 538 26.32 10.69 1.84
CA LEU A 538 25.46 11.43 2.76
C LEU A 538 24.03 10.93 2.63
N VAL A 539 23.47 10.39 3.72
CA VAL A 539 22.10 9.89 3.80
C VAL A 539 21.44 10.46 5.06
N PRO A 540 20.24 11.09 4.93
CA PRO A 540 19.55 11.65 6.08
C PRO A 540 19.32 10.60 7.17
N LEU A 541 19.43 11.03 8.44
CA LEU A 541 19.25 10.13 9.57
C LEU A 541 17.87 9.46 9.60
N GLY A 542 16.81 10.16 9.16
CA GLY A 542 15.47 9.60 9.08
C GLY A 542 15.40 8.33 8.24
N HIS A 543 15.89 8.38 6.99
CA HIS A 543 15.94 7.21 6.10
C HIS A 543 16.75 6.05 6.70
N ARG A 544 17.85 6.35 7.41
CA ARG A 544 18.66 5.33 8.11
C ARG A 544 17.88 4.66 9.25
N ILE A 545 17.07 5.43 9.97
CA ILE A 545 16.24 4.90 11.07
C ILE A 545 15.06 4.07 10.52
N HIS A 546 14.45 4.46 9.40
CA HIS A 546 13.44 3.64 8.71
C HIS A 546 14.02 2.29 8.27
N LEU A 547 15.20 2.29 7.62
CA LEU A 547 15.87 1.07 7.22
C LEU A 547 16.23 0.18 8.44
N ALA A 548 16.78 0.79 9.49
CA ALA A 548 17.09 0.08 10.73
C ALA A 548 15.85 -0.59 11.34
N TRP A 549 14.71 0.11 11.35
CA TRP A 549 13.46 -0.44 11.83
C TRP A 549 12.96 -1.59 10.95
N ALA A 550 12.93 -1.42 9.62
CA ALA A 550 12.53 -2.46 8.68
C ALA A 550 13.35 -3.76 8.88
N MET A 551 14.67 -3.63 9.04
CA MET A 551 15.55 -4.76 9.33
C MET A 551 15.27 -5.41 10.69
N THR A 552 15.04 -4.62 11.75
CA THR A 552 14.68 -5.18 13.06
C THR A 552 13.34 -5.91 13.05
N ALA A 553 12.36 -5.37 12.32
CA ALA A 553 11.04 -5.99 12.15
C ALA A 553 11.13 -7.29 11.33
N ALA A 554 11.95 -7.33 10.28
CA ALA A 554 12.18 -8.55 9.50
C ALA A 554 12.69 -9.69 10.39
N ILE A 555 13.74 -9.46 11.17
CA ILE A 555 14.31 -10.48 12.06
C ILE A 555 13.34 -10.90 13.16
N GLU A 556 12.51 -9.97 13.65
CA GLU A 556 11.41 -10.29 14.56
C GLU A 556 10.47 -11.33 13.93
N HIS A 557 10.01 -11.08 12.70
CA HIS A 557 9.12 -11.97 11.96
C HIS A 557 9.72 -13.35 11.73
N PHE A 558 10.99 -13.43 11.30
CA PHE A 558 11.70 -14.70 11.15
C PHE A 558 11.72 -15.48 12.46
N HIS A 559 12.20 -14.85 13.53
CA HIS A 559 12.36 -15.53 14.81
C HIS A 559 11.03 -15.93 15.45
N ARG A 560 9.96 -15.15 15.25
CA ARG A 560 8.62 -15.45 15.77
C ARG A 560 8.03 -16.73 15.19
N VAL A 561 8.31 -17.04 13.92
CA VAL A 561 7.92 -18.34 13.30
C VAL A 561 8.98 -19.43 13.46
N GLY A 562 10.02 -19.20 14.26
CA GLY A 562 11.10 -20.18 14.46
C GLY A 562 12.10 -20.29 13.30
N TRP A 563 12.03 -19.40 12.31
CA TRP A 563 12.97 -19.37 11.20
C TRP A 563 14.20 -18.54 11.56
N VAL A 564 15.37 -19.02 11.18
CA VAL A 564 16.65 -18.34 11.30
C VAL A 564 17.23 -18.13 9.90
N HIS A 565 17.60 -16.89 9.55
CA HIS A 565 18.10 -16.47 8.25
C HIS A 565 19.55 -16.94 8.00
N LYS A 566 20.41 -16.85 9.02
CA LYS A 566 21.82 -17.35 9.01
C LYS A 566 22.81 -16.61 8.11
N SER A 567 22.39 -15.56 7.40
CA SER A 567 23.23 -14.81 6.46
C SER A 567 22.87 -13.31 6.42
N ILE A 568 22.64 -12.69 7.58
CA ILE A 568 22.33 -11.25 7.65
C ILE A 568 23.60 -10.43 7.51
N ARG A 569 23.67 -9.60 6.46
CA ARG A 569 24.82 -8.76 6.08
C ARG A 569 24.40 -7.72 5.04
N SER A 570 25.14 -6.63 4.92
CA SER A 570 24.85 -5.54 3.96
C SER A 570 24.72 -6.02 2.50
N ASN A 571 25.54 -6.99 2.09
CA ASN A 571 25.45 -7.54 0.73
C ASN A 571 24.13 -8.28 0.45
N ASN A 572 23.41 -8.73 1.48
CA ASN A 572 22.18 -9.51 1.37
C ASN A 572 20.91 -8.68 1.54
N ILE A 573 21.07 -7.36 1.64
CA ILE A 573 19.99 -6.39 1.73
C ILE A 573 20.08 -5.57 0.46
N ALA A 574 19.03 -5.58 -0.36
CA ALA A 574 19.00 -4.88 -1.63
C ALA A 574 17.80 -3.96 -1.75
N PHE A 575 17.89 -2.99 -2.66
CA PHE A 575 16.86 -2.00 -2.90
C PHE A 575 16.55 -1.92 -4.38
N ALA A 576 15.27 -1.84 -4.67
CA ALA A 576 14.76 -1.54 -5.98
C ALA A 576 14.93 -0.06 -6.31
N ALA A 577 15.40 0.26 -7.52
CA ALA A 577 15.30 1.61 -8.03
C ALA A 577 13.82 1.96 -8.29
N MET A 578 13.40 3.12 -7.80
CA MET A 578 12.07 3.69 -8.02
C MET A 578 11.93 4.09 -9.50
N PRO A 579 10.75 3.94 -10.10
CA PRO A 579 10.48 4.47 -11.43
C PRO A 579 10.71 5.98 -11.44
N LYS A 580 11.52 6.48 -12.37
CA LYS A 580 11.68 7.93 -12.55
C LYS A 580 10.37 8.50 -13.08
N ILE A 581 9.56 9.09 -12.20
CA ILE A 581 8.43 9.91 -12.63
C ILE A 581 9.04 11.18 -13.24
N SER A 582 8.98 11.27 -14.57
CA SER A 582 9.42 12.46 -15.33
C SER A 582 8.50 13.64 -15.03
N LEU A 583 8.69 14.29 -13.88
CA LEU A 583 8.19 15.64 -13.66
C LEU A 583 9.05 16.56 -14.54
N THR A 584 8.50 17.04 -15.66
CA THR A 584 9.10 18.11 -16.46
C THR A 584 9.17 19.37 -15.60
N ARG A 585 10.26 19.55 -14.87
CA ARG A 585 10.63 20.86 -14.32
C ARG A 585 11.16 21.67 -15.48
N GLU A 586 10.33 22.55 -16.02
CA GLU A 586 10.82 23.72 -16.75
C GLU A 586 11.58 24.60 -15.75
N SER A 587 12.90 24.52 -15.79
CA SER A 587 13.77 25.59 -15.26
C SER A 587 15.13 25.49 -15.91
N SER A 588 15.30 26.36 -16.92
CA SER A 588 16.44 27.23 -17.19
C SER A 588 17.86 26.78 -16.80
N ASP A 589 18.71 26.94 -17.81
CA ASP A 589 20.16 27.09 -17.81
C ASP A 589 20.97 25.79 -17.73
N GLY A 590 21.75 25.60 -18.79
CA GLY A 590 22.50 24.39 -19.06
C GLY A 590 23.67 24.17 -18.11
N GLU A 591 23.95 22.90 -17.85
CA GLU A 591 25.25 22.23 -17.95
C GLU A 591 25.07 20.75 -17.52
N ASP A 592 25.78 19.85 -18.20
CA ASP A 592 26.00 18.42 -17.92
C ASP A 592 24.89 17.36 -18.15
N GLU A 593 24.68 16.98 -19.41
CA GLU A 593 24.00 15.74 -19.86
C GLU A 593 24.74 14.42 -19.51
N ASN A 594 25.61 14.38 -18.49
CA ASN A 594 26.42 13.19 -18.19
C ASN A 594 26.37 12.64 -16.76
N SER A 595 25.39 13.05 -15.93
CA SER A 595 25.20 12.45 -14.59
C SER A 595 24.15 11.34 -14.59
N SER A 596 24.41 10.22 -15.28
CA SER A 596 23.55 9.03 -15.31
C SER A 596 23.63 8.17 -14.03
N SER A 597 24.04 8.74 -12.90
CA SER A 597 24.13 8.03 -11.62
C SER A 597 22.81 8.14 -10.87
N PRO A 598 22.28 7.04 -10.30
CA PRO A 598 21.08 7.11 -9.48
C PRO A 598 21.31 8.03 -8.28
N ASN A 599 20.33 8.87 -7.96
CA ASN A 599 20.32 9.69 -6.75
C ASN A 599 19.73 8.90 -5.59
N LEU A 600 20.04 9.29 -4.34
CA LEU A 600 19.50 8.60 -3.16
C LEU A 600 17.95 8.57 -3.13
N GLY A 601 17.30 9.59 -3.70
CA GLY A 601 15.84 9.66 -3.84
C GLY A 601 15.25 8.63 -4.81
N ASP A 602 16.10 7.91 -5.55
CA ASP A 602 15.69 6.82 -6.43
C ASP A 602 15.51 5.50 -5.67
N PHE A 603 15.77 5.43 -4.35
CA PHE A 603 15.60 4.19 -3.57
C PHE A 603 14.67 4.40 -2.36
N ASP A 604 13.67 3.52 -2.21
CA ASP A 604 12.87 3.46 -0.98
C ASP A 604 13.59 2.62 0.09
N LEU A 605 14.35 3.29 0.96
CA LEU A 605 15.08 2.66 2.05
C LEU A 605 14.16 2.06 3.15
N SER A 606 12.85 2.34 3.10
CA SER A 606 11.87 1.75 4.02
C SER A 606 11.42 0.35 3.60
N ASN A 607 11.72 -0.05 2.36
CA ASN A 607 11.33 -1.34 1.81
C ASN A 607 12.53 -2.14 1.28
N PRO A 608 13.44 -2.58 2.17
CA PRO A 608 14.53 -3.45 1.77
C PRO A 608 14.03 -4.79 1.22
N LEU A 609 14.84 -5.43 0.39
CA LEU A 609 14.67 -6.78 -0.13
C LEU A 609 15.76 -7.68 0.47
N LEU A 610 15.36 -8.73 1.17
CA LEU A 610 16.26 -9.71 1.76
C LEU A 610 16.55 -10.84 0.79
N PHE A 611 17.84 -11.11 0.65
CA PHE A 611 18.44 -12.17 -0.15
C PHE A 611 19.42 -12.99 0.69
N GLY A 612 20.07 -13.99 0.09
CA GLY A 612 21.04 -14.82 0.79
C GLY A 612 20.43 -16.05 1.47
N PHE A 613 19.32 -16.54 0.92
CA PHE A 613 18.70 -17.82 1.31
C PHE A 613 19.44 -19.02 0.69
N GLU A 614 20.77 -18.99 0.72
CA GLU A 614 21.64 -20.00 0.12
C GLU A 614 21.23 -21.43 0.50
N TYR A 615 21.05 -22.27 -0.53
CA TYR A 615 20.79 -23.70 -0.41
C TYR A 615 22.07 -24.52 -0.15
N SER A 616 23.25 -23.92 -0.37
CA SER A 616 24.55 -24.59 -0.38
C SER A 616 25.04 -24.83 1.06
N ARG A 617 24.31 -25.69 1.76
CA ARG A 617 24.68 -26.26 3.06
C ARG A 617 24.35 -27.74 2.97
N ALA A 618 25.27 -28.51 2.39
CA ALA A 618 25.06 -29.92 2.11
C ALA A 618 24.89 -30.70 3.43
N GLY A 619 23.67 -31.20 3.63
CA GLY A 619 23.28 -32.11 4.71
C GLY A 619 22.73 -31.39 5.93
N ASP A 620 21.66 -31.89 6.54
CA ASP A 620 21.17 -31.38 7.84
C ASP A 620 22.17 -31.60 9.00
N ALA A 621 23.32 -32.22 8.71
CA ALA A 621 24.55 -32.21 9.50
C ALA A 621 25.38 -30.90 9.35
N ALA A 622 25.06 -30.00 8.43
CA ALA A 622 25.71 -28.71 8.18
C ALA A 622 25.38 -27.63 9.22
N THR A 623 24.32 -27.85 10.01
CA THR A 623 24.07 -27.05 11.22
C THR A 623 25.14 -27.27 12.30
N TYR A 624 26.05 -28.23 12.10
CA TYR A 624 27.01 -28.64 13.13
C TYR A 624 28.21 -27.71 13.23
N LEU A 625 29.04 -27.48 12.19
CA LEU A 625 30.32 -26.76 12.34
C LEU A 625 30.89 -26.21 10.98
N GLU A 626 30.07 -25.65 10.08
CA GLU A 626 30.55 -25.26 8.74
C GLU A 626 31.46 -24.01 8.71
N GLU A 627 32.60 -24.15 8.03
CA GLU A 627 33.65 -23.13 7.91
C GLU A 627 33.33 -22.14 6.76
N ASP A 628 33.43 -20.84 7.02
CA ASP A 628 33.49 -19.80 5.98
C ASP A 628 34.83 -19.09 6.14
N HIS A 629 35.68 -19.24 5.14
CA HIS A 629 37.02 -18.66 5.14
C HIS A 629 37.01 -17.18 4.72
N SER A 630 35.87 -16.64 4.27
CA SER A 630 35.74 -15.21 3.97
C SER A 630 35.79 -14.41 5.27
N ARG A 631 36.94 -13.76 5.51
CA ARG A 631 37.13 -12.79 6.59
C ARG A 631 36.05 -11.72 6.60
N ALA A 632 35.67 -11.19 5.44
CA ALA A 632 34.63 -10.17 5.31
C ALA A 632 33.26 -10.68 5.79
N ASN A 633 32.90 -11.93 5.49
CA ASN A 633 31.64 -12.52 5.96
C ASN A 633 31.67 -12.79 7.46
N ASN A 634 32.82 -13.18 7.99
CA ASN A 634 32.99 -13.49 9.41
C ASN A 634 32.81 -12.25 10.32
N LEU A 635 33.01 -11.04 9.82
CA LEU A 635 32.76 -9.80 10.59
C LEU A 635 31.30 -9.68 11.09
N TYR A 636 30.34 -10.31 10.42
CA TYR A 636 28.93 -10.35 10.82
C TYR A 636 28.61 -11.50 11.79
N ARG A 637 29.54 -12.41 12.07
CA ARG A 637 29.32 -13.59 12.90
C ARG A 637 29.84 -13.38 14.31
N VAL A 638 29.19 -14.04 15.27
CA VAL A 638 29.69 -14.12 16.65
C VAL A 638 31.11 -14.72 16.68
N PRO A 639 31.97 -14.28 17.62
CA PRO A 639 33.37 -14.73 17.71
C PRO A 639 33.57 -16.25 17.68
N GLU A 640 32.68 -17.00 18.33
CA GLU A 640 32.71 -18.47 18.46
C GLU A 640 32.44 -19.21 17.14
N ARG A 641 32.00 -18.49 16.11
CA ARG A 641 31.68 -19.04 14.78
C ARG A 641 32.60 -18.57 13.66
N TRP A 642 33.73 -17.94 13.99
CA TRP A 642 34.77 -17.62 13.02
C TRP A 642 35.57 -18.86 12.66
N ASN A 643 35.91 -19.00 11.37
CA ASN A 643 36.65 -20.13 10.82
C ASN A 643 35.98 -21.47 11.16
N LYS A 644 36.45 -22.17 12.21
CA LYS A 644 35.87 -23.42 12.70
C LYS A 644 34.83 -23.10 13.76
N PRO A 645 33.53 -23.17 13.46
CA PRO A 645 32.51 -22.87 14.45
C PRO A 645 32.61 -23.85 15.61
N ALA A 646 32.56 -23.35 16.84
CA ALA A 646 32.52 -24.19 18.05
C ALA A 646 31.07 -24.44 18.53
N ALA A 647 30.08 -23.79 17.91
CA ALA A 647 28.69 -23.81 18.34
C ALA A 647 27.70 -23.85 17.16
N ARG A 648 26.57 -24.55 17.38
CA ARG A 648 25.41 -24.59 16.48
C ARG A 648 24.81 -23.21 16.29
N PHE A 649 24.20 -22.96 15.13
CA PHE A 649 23.52 -21.69 14.88
C PHE A 649 22.29 -21.52 15.77
N LYS A 650 22.14 -20.37 16.43
CA LYS A 650 20.98 -19.98 17.23
C LYS A 650 20.40 -18.65 16.75
N LYS A 651 19.15 -18.33 17.11
CA LYS A 651 18.53 -17.00 16.88
C LYS A 651 19.40 -15.84 17.36
N SER A 652 20.13 -16.01 18.47
CA SER A 652 21.06 -14.99 18.99
C SER A 652 22.15 -14.58 17.99
N HIS A 653 22.57 -15.47 17.10
CA HIS A 653 23.59 -15.16 16.10
C HIS A 653 23.02 -14.26 14.99
N ASP A 654 21.77 -14.46 14.57
CA ASP A 654 21.10 -13.53 13.64
C ASP A 654 20.91 -12.15 14.29
N VAL A 655 20.58 -12.11 15.59
CA VAL A 655 20.51 -10.83 16.33
C VAL A 655 21.87 -10.14 16.40
N TYR A 656 22.97 -10.89 16.60
CA TYR A 656 24.32 -10.33 16.54
C TYR A 656 24.64 -9.76 15.16
N SER A 657 24.37 -10.51 14.09
CA SER A 657 24.57 -10.08 12.70
C SER A 657 23.75 -8.83 12.38
N LEU A 658 22.50 -8.77 12.85
CA LEU A 658 21.66 -7.57 12.79
C LEU A 658 22.34 -6.40 13.53
N GLY A 659 22.89 -6.62 14.71
CA GLY A 659 23.65 -5.58 15.44
C GLY A 659 24.80 -5.00 14.63
N VAL A 660 25.55 -5.83 13.90
CA VAL A 660 26.59 -5.36 12.99
C VAL A 660 26.01 -4.55 11.84
N VAL A 661 24.96 -5.03 11.17
CA VAL A 661 24.29 -4.28 10.08
C VAL A 661 23.72 -2.94 10.58
N LEU A 662 23.08 -2.91 11.76
CA LEU A 662 22.57 -1.67 12.35
C LEU A 662 23.70 -0.69 12.68
N PHE A 663 24.87 -1.17 13.07
CA PHE A 663 26.07 -0.35 13.26
C PHE A 663 26.55 0.26 11.93
N GLU A 664 26.54 -0.53 10.85
CA GLU A 664 26.87 -0.03 9.51
C GLU A 664 25.88 1.04 9.05
N ILE A 665 24.57 0.81 9.23
CA ILE A 665 23.52 1.78 8.90
C ILE A 665 23.72 3.07 9.70
N ALA A 666 24.07 2.97 11.00
CA ALA A 666 24.29 4.11 11.86
C ALA A 666 25.47 4.99 11.38
N LEU A 667 26.57 4.38 10.93
CA LEU A 667 27.73 5.09 10.37
C LEU A 667 27.60 5.40 8.87
N TRP A 668 26.60 4.81 8.21
CA TRP A 668 26.47 4.73 6.75
C TRP A 668 27.76 4.26 6.06
N LYS A 669 28.33 3.16 6.58
CA LYS A 669 29.61 2.62 6.14
C LYS A 669 29.69 1.13 6.47
N ASP A 670 30.24 0.32 5.57
CA ASP A 670 30.46 -1.10 5.83
C ASP A 670 31.43 -1.33 7.02
N VAL A 671 31.28 -2.46 7.69
CA VAL A 671 31.98 -2.79 8.94
C VAL A 671 33.50 -2.87 8.75
N GLU A 672 33.96 -3.33 7.59
CA GLU A 672 35.39 -3.41 7.27
C GLU A 672 35.99 -1.99 7.22
N SER A 673 35.33 -1.11 6.47
CA SER A 673 35.71 0.30 6.38
C SER A 673 35.56 1.04 7.70
N ALA A 674 34.59 0.68 8.56
CA ALA A 674 34.41 1.26 9.88
C ALA A 674 35.58 0.89 10.81
N LEU A 675 35.97 -0.39 10.85
CA LEU A 675 37.12 -0.86 11.62
C LEU A 675 38.43 -0.18 11.17
N LYS A 676 38.65 -0.04 9.86
CA LYS A 676 39.78 0.72 9.30
C LYS A 676 39.80 2.17 9.80
N SER A 677 38.66 2.85 9.84
CA SER A 677 38.59 4.22 10.41
C SER A 677 38.83 4.28 11.91
N PHE A 678 38.71 3.16 12.62
CA PHE A 678 39.07 3.04 14.02
C PHE A 678 40.52 2.57 14.22
N LYS A 679 41.33 2.51 13.16
CA LYS A 679 42.72 2.07 13.15
C LYS A 679 42.91 0.59 13.52
N TYR A 680 41.95 -0.26 13.15
CA TYR A 680 42.08 -1.72 13.24
C TYR A 680 42.14 -2.32 11.85
N ASP A 681 43.03 -3.29 11.63
CA ASP A 681 43.04 -4.09 10.40
C ASP A 681 42.00 -5.24 10.48
N PRO A 682 40.97 -5.24 9.63
CA PRO A 682 39.96 -6.30 9.59
C PRO A 682 40.52 -7.70 9.28
N ASN A 683 41.68 -7.79 8.63
CA ASN A 683 42.34 -9.05 8.30
C ASN A 683 43.18 -9.61 9.45
N GLU A 684 43.53 -8.79 10.44
CA GLU A 684 44.38 -9.20 11.57
C GLU A 684 43.64 -9.19 12.91
N ILE A 685 42.56 -8.42 13.02
CA ILE A 685 41.80 -8.29 14.27
C ILE A 685 41.25 -9.64 14.75
N ALA A 686 41.42 -9.89 16.06
CA ALA A 686 40.87 -11.06 16.71
C ALA A 686 39.33 -10.99 16.78
N PRO A 687 38.60 -12.12 16.64
CA PRO A 687 37.14 -12.15 16.64
C PRO A 687 36.50 -11.45 17.85
N SER A 688 36.97 -11.77 19.07
CA SER A 688 36.48 -11.17 20.32
C SER A 688 36.73 -9.66 20.39
N LYS A 689 37.82 -9.20 19.75
CA LYS A 689 38.17 -7.79 19.73
C LYS A 689 37.24 -6.98 18.83
N VAL A 690 36.75 -7.55 17.72
CA VAL A 690 35.75 -6.91 16.86
C VAL A 690 34.51 -6.53 17.68
N THR A 691 33.92 -7.50 18.38
CA THR A 691 32.74 -7.27 19.21
C THR A 691 32.99 -6.20 20.28
N GLN A 692 34.14 -6.25 20.95
CA GLN A 692 34.49 -5.26 21.98
C GLN A 692 34.62 -3.85 21.40
N VAL A 693 35.26 -3.69 20.24
CA VAL A 693 35.42 -2.39 19.58
C VAL A 693 34.06 -1.81 19.18
N LEU A 694 33.15 -2.62 18.62
CA LEU A 694 31.82 -2.17 18.25
C LEU A 694 31.01 -1.73 19.48
N LYS A 695 31.04 -2.51 20.57
CA LYS A 695 30.37 -2.16 21.84
C LYS A 695 30.91 -0.86 22.43
N ASP A 696 32.22 -0.70 22.48
CA ASP A 696 32.87 0.53 22.96
C ASP A 696 32.41 1.76 22.17
N LYS A 697 32.29 1.63 20.84
CA LYS A 697 31.81 2.72 19.97
C LYS A 697 30.34 3.03 20.18
N CYS A 698 29.51 2.02 20.42
CA CYS A 698 28.09 2.20 20.75
C CYS A 698 27.88 3.00 22.05
N VAL A 699 28.80 2.88 23.01
CA VAL A 699 28.74 3.63 24.28
C VAL A 699 29.36 5.03 24.15
N LYS A 700 30.54 5.14 23.53
CA LYS A 700 31.36 6.36 23.60
C LYS A 700 31.04 7.41 22.54
N SER A 701 30.71 7.00 21.31
CA SER A 701 30.66 7.92 20.17
C SER A 701 29.37 7.87 19.36
N LEU A 702 28.79 6.68 19.20
CA LEU A 702 27.60 6.49 18.36
C LEU A 702 26.35 7.26 18.84
N PRO A 703 26.09 7.45 20.16
CA PRO A 703 24.93 8.20 20.63
C PRO A 703 24.88 9.65 20.11
N HIS A 704 26.04 10.28 19.90
CA HIS A 704 26.14 11.63 19.33
C HIS A 704 25.80 11.69 17.84
N GLN A 705 25.85 10.56 17.12
CA GLN A 705 25.62 10.53 15.67
C GLN A 705 24.19 10.14 15.29
N VAL A 706 23.58 9.23 16.06
CA VAL A 706 22.26 8.65 15.74
C VAL A 706 21.26 8.70 16.89
N GLY A 707 21.66 9.27 18.03
CA GLY A 707 20.85 9.30 19.25
C GLY A 707 21.02 8.07 20.14
N ALA A 708 20.70 8.24 21.43
CA ALA A 708 20.91 7.22 22.45
C ALA A 708 20.03 5.98 22.29
N VAL A 709 18.84 6.11 21.69
CA VAL A 709 17.92 4.97 21.47
C VAL A 709 18.52 4.00 20.45
N PHE A 710 18.92 4.51 19.27
CA PHE A 710 19.49 3.68 18.22
C PHE A 710 20.80 3.01 18.67
N ALA A 711 21.72 3.78 19.27
CA ALA A 711 22.99 3.23 19.78
C ALA A 711 22.79 2.11 20.82
N ARG A 712 21.79 2.26 21.70
CA ARG A 712 21.44 1.24 22.70
C ARG A 712 20.82 -0.01 22.08
N CYS A 713 20.00 0.12 21.02
CA CYS A 713 19.48 -1.05 20.31
C CYS A 713 20.62 -1.88 19.71
N ILE A 714 21.61 -1.21 19.09
CA ILE A 714 22.80 -1.87 18.53
C ILE A 714 23.58 -2.61 19.62
N LEU A 715 23.87 -1.93 20.74
CA LEU A 715 24.55 -2.54 21.87
C LEU A 715 23.79 -3.75 22.41
N THR A 716 22.46 -3.64 22.50
CA THR A 716 21.60 -4.75 22.96
C THR A 716 21.66 -5.94 22.01
N CYS A 717 21.71 -5.72 20.69
CA CYS A 717 21.92 -6.79 19.71
C CYS A 717 23.28 -7.49 19.90
N LEU A 718 24.36 -6.73 20.11
CA LEU A 718 25.71 -7.27 20.28
C LEU A 718 25.92 -7.99 21.63
N ASP A 719 25.10 -7.69 22.63
CA ASP A 719 25.08 -8.33 23.95
C ASP A 719 23.96 -9.39 24.10
N PHE A 720 23.19 -9.64 23.05
CA PHE A 720 21.90 -10.32 23.16
C PHE A 720 21.99 -11.68 23.86
N GLU A 721 22.91 -12.56 23.43
CA GLU A 721 23.07 -13.90 24.03
C GLU A 721 23.44 -13.86 25.51
N ALA A 722 24.25 -12.88 25.94
CA ALA A 722 24.59 -12.74 27.35
C ALA A 722 23.39 -12.26 28.17
N ARG A 723 22.54 -11.39 27.60
CA ARG A 723 21.37 -10.79 28.27
C ARG A 723 20.16 -11.72 28.32
N THR A 724 20.06 -12.67 27.41
CA THR A 724 18.94 -13.64 27.34
C THR A 724 19.32 -15.03 27.83
N LYS A 725 20.51 -15.18 28.41
CA LYS A 725 20.97 -16.46 28.96
C LYS A 725 20.00 -16.96 30.04
N GLY A 726 19.46 -18.15 29.84
CA GLY A 726 18.54 -18.81 30.77
C GLY A 726 17.07 -18.45 30.59
N LEU A 727 16.73 -17.56 29.65
CA LEU A 727 15.34 -17.29 29.28
C LEU A 727 14.79 -18.39 28.38
N SER A 728 13.49 -18.64 28.47
CA SER A 728 12.77 -19.48 27.51
C SER A 728 12.78 -18.87 26.09
N GLU A 729 12.33 -19.65 25.10
CA GLU A 729 12.25 -19.16 23.72
C GLU A 729 11.27 -17.98 23.57
N TYR A 730 10.11 -18.06 24.23
CA TYR A 730 9.13 -16.97 24.31
C TYR A 730 9.74 -15.72 24.96
N GLU A 731 10.36 -15.87 26.14
CA GLU A 731 10.94 -14.74 26.87
C GLU A 731 12.11 -14.09 26.10
N THR A 732 12.92 -14.90 25.40
CA THR A 732 13.99 -14.42 24.53
C THR A 732 13.43 -13.60 23.37
N GLN A 733 12.39 -14.09 22.69
CA GLN A 733 11.72 -13.34 21.63
C GLN A 733 11.10 -12.04 22.17
N ARG A 734 10.46 -12.11 23.33
CA ARG A 734 9.85 -10.95 23.98
C ARG A 734 10.90 -9.92 24.40
N TYR A 735 12.06 -10.37 24.86
CA TYR A 735 13.19 -9.51 25.17
C TYR A 735 13.66 -8.76 23.91
N PHE A 736 13.74 -9.44 22.76
CA PHE A 736 14.07 -8.81 21.47
C PHE A 736 13.02 -7.76 21.07
N GLN A 737 11.73 -8.10 21.13
CA GLN A 737 10.63 -7.17 20.82
C GLN A 737 10.70 -5.91 21.72
N LYS A 738 10.77 -6.08 23.03
CA LYS A 738 10.70 -4.99 24.02
C LYS A 738 11.93 -4.07 23.98
N ASN A 739 13.12 -4.62 23.78
CA ASN A 739 14.38 -3.86 23.94
C ASN A 739 15.00 -3.41 22.62
N ILE A 740 14.57 -3.95 21.46
CA ILE A 740 15.13 -3.61 20.15
C ILE A 740 14.03 -3.14 19.19
N VAL A 741 12.99 -3.95 18.96
CA VAL A 741 11.97 -3.65 17.93
C VAL A 741 11.07 -2.48 18.34
N GLU A 742 10.48 -2.51 19.53
CA GLU A 742 9.59 -1.46 20.02
C GLU A 742 10.31 -0.10 20.17
N PRO A 743 11.54 -0.01 20.74
CA PRO A 743 12.26 1.26 20.78
C PRO A 743 12.62 1.81 19.40
N MET A 744 12.97 0.95 18.44
CA MET A 744 13.25 1.38 17.07
C MET A 744 11.99 1.88 16.36
N GLY A 745 10.87 1.18 16.52
CA GLY A 745 9.57 1.63 15.97
C GLY A 745 9.12 2.97 16.55
N ARG A 746 9.33 3.21 17.85
CA ARG A 746 9.07 4.53 18.45
C ARG A 746 10.01 5.62 17.93
N ALA A 747 11.25 5.27 17.56
CA ALA A 747 12.19 6.24 16.99
C ALA A 747 11.74 6.69 15.60
N VAL A 748 11.24 5.76 14.76
CA VAL A 748 10.68 6.08 13.45
C VAL A 748 9.53 7.08 13.54
N ARG A 749 8.60 6.90 14.49
CA ARG A 749 7.42 7.79 14.61
C ARG A 749 7.71 9.20 15.12
N ARG A 750 8.91 9.44 15.65
CA ARG A 750 9.33 10.77 16.15
C ARG A 750 10.02 11.60 15.07
N ILE A 751 10.30 11.00 13.93
CA ILE A 751 10.93 11.59 12.75
C ILE A 751 9.82 11.86 11.75
#